data_AF-A0A1X1KXK8-F1
#
_entry.id   AF-A0A1X1KXK8-F1
#
_cell.length_a   1.000
_cell.length_b   1.000
_cell.length_c   1.000
_cell.angle_alpha   90.00
_cell.angle_beta   90.00
_cell.angle_gamma   90.00
#
_symmetry.space_group_name_H-M   'P 1'
#
loop_
_entity.id
_entity.type
_entity.pdbx_description
1 polymer ?
#
loop_
_entity_poly.entity_id
_entity_poly.type
_entity_poly.pdbx_seq_one_letter_code
_entity_poly.pdbx_strand_id
1 'polypeptide(L)'
;AEEKAQAKEDAKAKADAAKQAIDNATTNDAVTQAKNAGVTSVSSVTPTPTAKPAAKQAIDDALKVKNDAIDANNDLTAEEKAKAKEDAKAKADAAKQAIDNATTNDAVEQAKNDGATSVDSVTPTPVAKPAGKQAIDDALKAKNDEIDANNDLTDEEKTAAKADAKAKADAAKQAIDNATTNDVVEQAKNDGATSVSSVTPTPTAKPAAKQAIDDALKAKNDTIDANNDLTAEEKAKAKEDAKAKADAAKQAIDNATTNDVVEQAKNDGATSVSSVTPTPTAKPAAKKAIDDALKAKNDAIDANNDLTAEEKAKAKEDAKAKADAAKAIIYNATTNAEVEQAKVTGTTEVNNVNPTPVAKPAAKTAIDDALKAKNDAIDANNDLTDEEKTAAKADAKAKANAAKQAIDNATTNDVVTQAKNVGTTSVDSVNPDGLAKSAAKQSIDEALKAKTDEIDSRTDLTDEEKTAAKAGAKDKADAAKEAIDKATTNAEVNQAQSTGTTEVTSVNPEALTKSAAKQSIDEALKAKNAEIDARTDLTDEEKTAAKAEVKKKADAEKEAIDKATTNAEVEQAKISGTSEVTSVNPQPEAKPEAKKAINDALKAKNDEIDARTDLTYEEKTAAKSEAKAKADAAKAAIDNATTNSEVDQAKSTGIEEVNSVNPIAQIRPAVGASAGVHINSANPTSKEKPQEKQAIDQVLKTDEAKAKVKDSVASTISQLENENQQVATNQRVVARELPNTGTTESITAMVAAAASAILGFGLIARRRKEDEEDKLENQ
;
A
#
# COMPACT_ATOMS: atom_id res chain seq x y z
N ALA A 1 -2.89 48.77 -158.56
CA ALA A 1 -2.70 48.56 -160.02
C ALA A 1 -2.24 49.84 -160.74
N GLU A 2 -2.66 51.00 -160.26
CA GLU A 2 -2.52 52.35 -160.80
C GLU A 2 -1.10 52.72 -161.26
N GLU A 3 -0.05 52.33 -160.52
CA GLU A 3 1.36 52.63 -160.85
C GLU A 3 1.75 52.14 -162.27
N LYS A 4 1.19 51.01 -162.74
CA LYS A 4 1.38 50.49 -164.11
C LYS A 4 0.50 51.18 -165.16
N ALA A 5 -0.55 51.89 -164.76
CA ALA A 5 -1.32 52.75 -165.67
C ALA A 5 -0.57 54.07 -165.90
N GLN A 6 -0.08 54.71 -164.83
CA GLN A 6 0.64 55.98 -164.93
C GLN A 6 1.91 55.88 -165.79
N ALA A 7 2.68 54.80 -165.64
CA ALA A 7 3.86 54.56 -166.48
C ALA A 7 3.51 54.22 -167.95
N LYS A 8 2.32 53.67 -168.25
CA LYS A 8 1.86 53.51 -169.64
C LYS A 8 1.51 54.86 -170.26
N GLU A 9 0.97 55.79 -169.49
CA GLU A 9 0.65 57.14 -169.92
C GLU A 9 1.92 57.97 -170.19
N ASP A 10 2.91 57.95 -169.29
CA ASP A 10 4.20 58.63 -169.49
C ASP A 10 4.99 58.02 -170.68
N ALA A 11 5.00 56.69 -170.82
CA ALA A 11 5.59 56.02 -171.98
C ALA A 11 4.90 56.41 -173.30
N LYS A 12 3.56 56.57 -173.28
CA LYS A 12 2.81 57.06 -174.45
C LYS A 12 3.14 58.51 -174.76
N ALA A 13 3.20 59.39 -173.77
CA ALA A 13 3.54 60.81 -173.96
C ALA A 13 4.93 60.95 -174.61
N LYS A 14 5.94 60.22 -174.09
CA LYS A 14 7.29 60.19 -174.68
C LYS A 14 7.31 59.58 -176.09
N ALA A 15 6.47 58.59 -176.37
CA ALA A 15 6.38 57.96 -177.70
C ALA A 15 5.72 58.86 -178.75
N ASP A 16 4.76 59.71 -178.37
CA ASP A 16 4.13 60.65 -179.30
C ASP A 16 5.00 61.90 -179.51
N ALA A 17 5.72 62.37 -178.48
CA ALA A 17 6.77 63.39 -178.64
C ALA A 17 7.92 62.91 -179.56
N ALA A 18 8.31 61.64 -179.46
CA ALA A 18 9.30 61.03 -180.35
C ALA A 18 8.89 61.07 -181.83
N LYS A 19 7.60 60.88 -182.15
CA LYS A 19 7.10 60.99 -183.54
C LYS A 19 7.20 62.42 -184.06
N GLN A 20 6.76 63.42 -183.29
CA GLN A 20 6.89 64.82 -183.70
C GLN A 20 8.34 65.24 -183.96
N ALA A 21 9.30 64.70 -183.21
CA ALA A 21 10.73 64.93 -183.49
C ALA A 21 11.19 64.34 -184.83
N ILE A 22 10.63 63.18 -185.23
CA ILE A 22 10.91 62.52 -186.52
C ILE A 22 10.23 63.28 -187.67
N ASP A 23 8.96 63.66 -187.51
CA ASP A 23 8.16 64.31 -188.57
C ASP A 23 8.71 65.70 -188.95
N ASN A 24 9.37 66.40 -188.02
CA ASN A 24 9.99 67.71 -188.25
C ASN A 24 11.40 67.64 -188.90
N ALA A 25 11.96 66.45 -189.15
CA ALA A 25 13.34 66.30 -189.60
C ALA A 25 13.49 66.42 -191.13
N THR A 26 14.14 67.48 -191.59
CA THR A 26 14.28 67.82 -193.03
C THR A 26 15.47 67.12 -193.74
N THR A 27 16.22 66.26 -193.06
CA THR A 27 17.31 65.45 -193.64
C THR A 27 17.32 64.04 -193.06
N ASN A 28 17.84 63.07 -193.82
CA ASN A 28 17.89 61.65 -193.40
C ASN A 28 18.71 61.45 -192.11
N ASP A 29 19.76 62.25 -191.90
CA ASP A 29 20.56 62.22 -190.66
C ASP A 29 19.76 62.76 -189.47
N ALA A 30 18.98 63.83 -189.66
CA ALA A 30 18.09 64.36 -188.63
C ALA A 30 16.97 63.35 -188.28
N VAL A 31 16.37 62.69 -189.29
CA VAL A 31 15.39 61.59 -189.08
C VAL A 31 16.02 60.46 -188.25
N THR A 32 17.28 60.11 -188.54
CA THR A 32 18.01 59.06 -187.83
C THR A 32 18.32 59.44 -186.39
N GLN A 33 18.74 60.69 -186.12
CA GLN A 33 18.93 61.18 -184.76
C GLN A 33 17.62 61.24 -183.97
N ALA A 34 16.55 61.79 -184.55
CA ALA A 34 15.24 61.89 -183.93
C ALA A 34 14.67 60.51 -183.56
N LYS A 35 14.79 59.53 -184.46
CA LYS A 35 14.42 58.13 -184.20
C LYS A 35 15.17 57.55 -183.01
N ASN A 36 16.49 57.71 -182.96
CA ASN A 36 17.33 57.13 -181.91
C ASN A 36 17.07 57.79 -180.53
N ALA A 37 16.94 59.12 -180.50
CA ALA A 37 16.54 59.86 -179.29
C ALA A 37 15.14 59.45 -178.82
N GLY A 38 14.19 59.27 -179.74
CA GLY A 38 12.84 58.81 -179.45
C GLY A 38 12.78 57.43 -178.80
N VAL A 39 13.54 56.45 -179.34
CA VAL A 39 13.66 55.11 -178.74
C VAL A 39 14.22 55.17 -177.32
N THR A 40 15.26 55.98 -177.11
CA THR A 40 15.89 56.18 -175.78
C THR A 40 14.93 56.82 -174.78
N SER A 41 14.11 57.78 -175.24
CA SER A 41 13.13 58.47 -174.40
C SER A 41 12.03 57.51 -173.91
N VAL A 42 11.45 56.70 -174.80
CA VAL A 42 10.40 55.73 -174.42
C VAL A 42 10.94 54.62 -173.52
N SER A 43 12.14 54.10 -173.79
CA SER A 43 12.74 53.05 -172.95
C SER A 43 13.20 53.53 -171.57
N SER A 44 13.19 54.84 -171.30
CA SER A 44 13.45 55.41 -169.96
C SER A 44 12.30 55.21 -168.96
N VAL A 45 11.11 54.74 -169.39
CA VAL A 45 9.93 54.68 -168.53
C VAL A 45 9.82 53.36 -167.79
N THR A 46 10.33 53.35 -166.55
CA THR A 46 10.21 52.23 -165.61
C THR A 46 9.25 52.58 -164.47
N PRO A 47 8.12 51.86 -164.27
CA PRO A 47 7.30 52.01 -163.07
C PRO A 47 8.03 51.52 -161.83
N THR A 48 8.25 52.39 -160.86
CA THR A 48 8.76 52.03 -159.53
C THR A 48 7.58 51.91 -158.54
N PRO A 49 7.30 50.71 -158.00
CA PRO A 49 6.20 50.52 -157.05
C PRO A 49 6.58 50.99 -155.64
N THR A 50 5.68 51.73 -154.99
CA THR A 50 5.93 52.39 -153.69
C THR A 50 4.98 51.95 -152.58
N ALA A 51 3.71 51.65 -152.90
CA ALA A 51 2.70 51.38 -151.86
C ALA A 51 2.97 50.09 -151.06
N LYS A 52 3.29 48.98 -151.74
CA LYS A 52 3.51 47.68 -151.08
C LYS A 52 4.77 47.63 -150.20
N PRO A 53 5.95 48.17 -150.61
CA PRO A 53 7.10 48.28 -149.73
C PRO A 53 6.80 49.04 -148.44
N ALA A 54 6.13 50.20 -148.53
CA ALA A 54 5.78 51.00 -147.35
C ALA A 54 4.79 50.28 -146.41
N ALA A 55 3.77 49.61 -146.97
CA ALA A 55 2.84 48.81 -146.19
C ALA A 55 3.53 47.63 -145.48
N LYS A 56 4.49 46.96 -146.13
CA LYS A 56 5.27 45.89 -145.49
C LYS A 56 6.18 46.41 -144.39
N GLN A 57 6.83 47.57 -144.58
CA GLN A 57 7.64 48.21 -143.55
C GLN A 57 6.80 48.51 -142.31
N ALA A 58 5.58 49.04 -142.47
CA ALA A 58 4.68 49.29 -141.33
C ALA A 58 4.30 48.02 -140.54
N ILE A 59 4.22 46.85 -141.20
CA ILE A 59 4.04 45.56 -140.53
C ILE A 59 5.32 45.10 -139.82
N ASP A 60 6.50 45.33 -140.38
CA ASP A 60 7.78 45.06 -139.71
C ASP A 60 8.01 45.97 -138.49
N ASP A 61 7.64 47.25 -138.58
CA ASP A 61 7.69 48.20 -137.47
C ASP A 61 6.70 47.81 -136.35
N ALA A 62 5.47 47.42 -136.71
CA ALA A 62 4.48 46.91 -135.75
C ALA A 62 4.94 45.60 -135.08
N LEU A 63 5.52 44.67 -135.85
CA LEU A 63 6.12 43.44 -135.32
C LEU A 63 7.29 43.75 -134.37
N LYS A 64 8.15 44.73 -134.71
CA LYS A 64 9.23 45.15 -133.83
C LYS A 64 8.70 45.71 -132.52
N VAL A 65 7.77 46.67 -132.57
CA VAL A 65 7.13 47.24 -131.37
C VAL A 65 6.49 46.15 -130.51
N LYS A 66 5.84 45.15 -131.13
CA LYS A 66 5.24 44.05 -130.39
C LYS A 66 6.27 43.12 -129.75
N ASN A 67 7.35 42.80 -130.46
CA ASN A 67 8.46 42.00 -129.93
C ASN A 67 9.19 42.72 -128.79
N ASP A 68 9.40 44.03 -128.90
CA ASP A 68 9.97 44.87 -127.83
C ASP A 68 9.07 44.84 -126.58
N ALA A 69 7.74 44.93 -126.76
CA ALA A 69 6.77 44.85 -125.66
C ALA A 69 6.71 43.46 -125.00
N ILE A 70 6.87 42.38 -125.78
CA ILE A 70 6.98 41.00 -125.27
C ILE A 70 8.29 40.83 -124.47
N ASP A 71 9.41 41.40 -124.94
CA ASP A 71 10.68 41.36 -124.20
C ASP A 71 10.64 42.16 -122.90
N ALA A 72 9.96 43.30 -122.88
CA ALA A 72 9.82 44.15 -121.69
C ALA A 72 8.90 43.55 -120.60
N ASN A 73 8.06 42.56 -120.92
CA ASN A 73 7.21 41.88 -119.94
C ASN A 73 8.05 40.90 -119.09
N ASN A 74 8.32 41.25 -117.84
CA ASN A 74 9.15 40.45 -116.93
C ASN A 74 8.44 39.26 -116.27
N ASP A 75 7.11 39.18 -116.38
CA ASP A 75 6.33 38.05 -115.85
C ASP A 75 6.47 36.80 -116.74
N LEU A 76 6.75 36.99 -118.03
CA LEU A 76 6.96 35.91 -119.01
C LEU A 76 8.37 35.32 -118.89
N THR A 77 8.47 33.99 -118.98
CA THR A 77 9.76 33.28 -119.17
C THR A 77 10.26 33.39 -120.62
N ALA A 78 11.51 33.00 -120.86
CA ALA A 78 12.10 32.97 -122.21
C ALA A 78 11.30 32.10 -123.19
N GLU A 79 10.75 30.97 -122.71
CA GLU A 79 9.93 30.06 -123.51
C GLU A 79 8.57 30.70 -123.86
N GLU A 80 7.94 31.37 -122.91
CA GLU A 80 6.68 32.09 -123.11
C GLU A 80 6.88 33.29 -124.07
N LYS A 81 7.98 34.03 -123.94
CA LYS A 81 8.38 35.11 -124.87
C LYS A 81 8.66 34.59 -126.27
N ALA A 82 9.37 33.48 -126.42
CA ALA A 82 9.65 32.88 -127.72
C ALA A 82 8.36 32.49 -128.45
N LYS A 83 7.42 31.83 -127.75
CA LYS A 83 6.11 31.45 -128.28
C LYS A 83 5.24 32.66 -128.66
N ALA A 84 5.26 33.72 -127.85
CA ALA A 84 4.55 34.96 -128.14
C ALA A 84 5.10 35.67 -129.38
N LYS A 85 6.43 35.70 -129.54
CA LYS A 85 7.12 36.22 -130.74
C LYS A 85 6.84 35.40 -131.99
N GLU A 86 6.67 34.08 -131.85
CA GLU A 86 6.28 33.19 -132.95
C GLU A 86 4.86 33.49 -133.46
N ASP A 87 3.87 33.66 -132.57
CA ASP A 87 2.52 34.10 -132.97
C ASP A 87 2.55 35.51 -133.60
N ALA A 88 3.20 36.49 -132.96
CA ALA A 88 3.34 37.84 -133.51
C ALA A 88 3.99 37.83 -134.91
N LYS A 89 5.02 36.99 -135.12
CA LYS A 89 5.64 36.79 -136.44
C LYS A 89 4.68 36.13 -137.43
N ALA A 90 3.94 35.10 -137.04
CA ALA A 90 2.98 34.43 -137.92
C ALA A 90 1.87 35.40 -138.38
N LYS A 91 1.38 36.27 -137.49
CA LYS A 91 0.41 37.34 -137.79
C LYS A 91 1.01 38.35 -138.77
N ALA A 92 2.26 38.76 -138.57
CA ALA A 92 2.97 39.69 -139.45
C ALA A 92 3.25 39.09 -140.84
N ASP A 93 3.67 37.83 -140.93
CA ASP A 93 3.90 37.14 -142.20
C ASP A 93 2.57 36.96 -142.98
N ALA A 94 1.47 36.65 -142.29
CA ALA A 94 0.13 36.60 -142.89
C ALA A 94 -0.33 37.98 -143.42
N ALA A 95 -0.08 39.05 -142.66
CA ALA A 95 -0.35 40.43 -143.11
C ALA A 95 0.48 40.81 -144.36
N LYS A 96 1.75 40.42 -144.41
CA LYS A 96 2.61 40.64 -145.59
C LYS A 96 2.10 39.87 -146.83
N GLN A 97 1.57 38.66 -146.66
CA GLN A 97 0.91 37.93 -147.75
C GLN A 97 -0.39 38.62 -148.21
N ALA A 98 -1.20 39.17 -147.30
CA ALA A 98 -2.38 39.96 -147.66
C ALA A 98 -2.00 41.20 -148.48
N ILE A 99 -0.94 41.92 -148.08
CA ILE A 99 -0.36 43.06 -148.83
C ILE A 99 0.15 42.62 -150.21
N ASP A 100 0.80 41.45 -150.34
CA ASP A 100 1.23 40.91 -151.64
C ASP A 100 0.06 40.54 -152.55
N ASN A 101 -1.04 40.03 -151.99
CA ASN A 101 -2.24 39.65 -152.73
C ASN A 101 -3.14 40.85 -153.13
N ALA A 102 -3.08 41.97 -152.40
CA ALA A 102 -3.88 43.17 -152.67
C ALA A 102 -3.62 43.77 -154.08
N THR A 103 -4.68 44.16 -154.80
CA THR A 103 -4.58 44.59 -156.22
C THR A 103 -4.72 46.10 -156.44
N THR A 104 -5.36 46.82 -155.52
CA THR A 104 -5.50 48.30 -155.47
C THR A 104 -4.72 48.87 -154.28
N ASN A 105 -4.46 50.18 -154.28
CA ASN A 105 -3.79 50.83 -153.15
C ASN A 105 -4.65 50.83 -151.87
N ASP A 106 -5.98 51.01 -151.98
CA ASP A 106 -6.89 50.92 -150.83
C ASP A 106 -6.85 49.55 -150.15
N ALA A 107 -6.77 48.47 -150.93
CA ALA A 107 -6.65 47.11 -150.40
C ALA A 107 -5.27 46.85 -149.75
N VAL A 108 -4.22 47.54 -150.18
CA VAL A 108 -2.89 47.51 -149.53
C VAL A 108 -2.93 48.23 -148.18
N GLU A 109 -3.59 49.39 -148.12
CA GLU A 109 -3.74 50.17 -146.88
C GLU A 109 -4.68 49.46 -145.88
N GLN A 110 -5.75 48.81 -146.34
CA GLN A 110 -6.59 47.97 -145.48
C GLN A 110 -5.81 46.76 -144.95
N ALA A 111 -5.13 45.99 -145.81
CA ALA A 111 -4.36 44.81 -145.39
C ALA A 111 -3.22 45.17 -144.40
N LYS A 112 -2.64 46.35 -144.52
CA LYS A 112 -1.69 46.94 -143.56
C LYS A 112 -2.36 47.23 -142.21
N ASN A 113 -3.51 47.90 -142.19
CA ASN A 113 -4.16 48.30 -140.93
C ASN A 113 -4.80 47.11 -140.19
N ASP A 114 -5.45 46.20 -140.92
CA ASP A 114 -5.93 44.91 -140.38
C ASP A 114 -4.75 44.07 -139.88
N GLY A 115 -3.64 44.05 -140.63
CA GLY A 115 -2.42 43.33 -140.29
C GLY A 115 -1.72 43.85 -139.03
N ALA A 116 -1.55 45.17 -138.90
CA ALA A 116 -0.98 45.80 -137.71
C ALA A 116 -1.85 45.54 -136.47
N THR A 117 -3.17 45.62 -136.61
CA THR A 117 -4.13 45.25 -135.55
C THR A 117 -4.01 43.78 -135.16
N SER A 118 -3.81 42.89 -136.15
CA SER A 118 -3.63 41.45 -135.89
C SER A 118 -2.32 41.13 -135.18
N VAL A 119 -1.23 41.84 -135.50
CA VAL A 119 0.04 41.75 -134.76
C VAL A 119 -0.10 42.29 -133.33
N ASP A 120 -0.77 43.43 -133.14
CA ASP A 120 -0.99 43.97 -131.80
C ASP A 120 -2.00 43.15 -130.96
N SER A 121 -2.85 42.33 -131.58
CA SER A 121 -3.76 41.41 -130.87
C SER A 121 -3.05 40.32 -130.04
N VAL A 122 -1.74 40.12 -130.20
CA VAL A 122 -0.97 39.08 -129.49
C VAL A 122 -0.71 39.49 -128.05
N THR A 123 -1.57 39.03 -127.13
CA THR A 123 -1.45 39.22 -125.69
C THR A 123 -1.06 37.91 -125.00
N PRO A 124 0.24 37.66 -124.73
CA PRO A 124 0.67 36.48 -124.00
C PRO A 124 0.32 36.55 -122.51
N THR A 125 -0.26 35.48 -121.99
CA THR A 125 -0.54 35.31 -120.54
C THR A 125 0.61 34.53 -119.89
N PRO A 126 1.27 35.05 -118.85
CA PRO A 126 2.23 34.29 -118.05
C PRO A 126 1.56 33.10 -117.35
N VAL A 127 2.21 31.94 -117.36
CA VAL A 127 1.72 30.71 -116.71
C VAL A 127 2.72 30.19 -115.68
N ALA A 128 4.02 30.17 -116.02
CA ALA A 128 5.04 29.57 -115.17
C ALA A 128 5.18 30.28 -113.81
N LYS A 129 5.45 31.59 -113.80
CA LYS A 129 5.66 32.35 -112.54
C LYS A 129 4.41 32.39 -111.64
N PRO A 130 3.18 32.63 -112.14
CA PRO A 130 1.97 32.56 -111.31
C PRO A 130 1.75 31.17 -110.69
N ALA A 131 1.93 30.08 -111.44
CA ALA A 131 1.79 28.73 -110.91
C ALA A 131 2.85 28.38 -109.86
N GLY A 132 4.10 28.82 -110.07
CA GLY A 132 5.18 28.70 -109.08
C GLY A 132 4.84 29.42 -107.77
N LYS A 133 4.35 30.68 -107.84
CA LYS A 133 3.97 31.45 -106.65
C LYS A 133 2.80 30.82 -105.89
N GLN A 134 1.78 30.32 -106.60
CA GLN A 134 0.65 29.61 -105.97
C GLN A 134 1.11 28.38 -105.18
N ALA A 135 2.01 27.57 -105.75
CA ALA A 135 2.56 26.41 -105.04
C ALA A 135 3.33 26.77 -103.76
N ILE A 136 3.98 27.95 -103.72
CA ILE A 136 4.60 28.48 -102.49
C ILE A 136 3.56 28.98 -101.48
N ASP A 137 2.45 29.58 -101.92
CA ASP A 137 1.33 29.95 -101.03
C ASP A 137 0.63 28.72 -100.45
N ASP A 138 0.41 27.67 -101.24
CA ASP A 138 -0.17 26.41 -100.78
C ASP A 138 0.75 25.70 -99.77
N ALA A 139 2.07 25.68 -100.03
CA ALA A 139 3.07 25.15 -99.09
C ALA A 139 3.14 25.96 -97.79
N LEU A 140 3.08 27.30 -97.86
CA LEU A 140 3.03 28.16 -96.69
C LEU A 140 1.74 27.94 -95.88
N LYS A 141 0.59 27.81 -96.54
CA LYS A 141 -0.67 27.52 -95.86
C LYS A 141 -0.61 26.18 -95.15
N ALA A 142 -0.22 25.11 -95.85
CA ALA A 142 -0.09 23.78 -95.26
C ALA A 142 0.86 23.77 -94.05
N LYS A 143 1.96 24.54 -94.11
CA LYS A 143 2.89 24.65 -93.00
C LYS A 143 2.35 25.46 -91.82
N ASN A 144 1.61 26.52 -92.08
CA ASN A 144 0.91 27.27 -91.03
C ASN A 144 -0.16 26.41 -90.34
N ASP A 145 -0.90 25.59 -91.09
CA ASP A 145 -1.88 24.64 -90.55
C ASP A 145 -1.19 23.59 -89.63
N GLU A 146 -0.01 23.08 -90.02
CA GLU A 146 0.82 22.17 -89.20
C GLU A 146 1.28 22.82 -87.89
N ILE A 147 1.74 24.08 -87.95
CA ILE A 147 2.16 24.87 -86.77
C ILE A 147 0.97 25.14 -85.84
N ASP A 148 -0.22 25.44 -86.38
CA ASP A 148 -1.42 25.66 -85.58
C ASP A 148 -1.91 24.39 -84.86
N ALA A 149 -1.82 23.24 -85.53
CA ALA A 149 -2.22 21.94 -84.96
C ALA A 149 -1.29 21.43 -83.84
N ASN A 150 -0.08 21.97 -83.71
CA ASN A 150 0.86 21.59 -82.66
C ASN A 150 0.47 22.25 -81.32
N ASN A 151 -0.07 21.46 -80.39
CA ASN A 151 -0.54 21.94 -79.08
C ASN A 151 0.56 22.04 -78.01
N ASP A 152 1.77 21.54 -78.28
CA ASP A 152 2.90 21.71 -77.35
C ASP A 152 3.49 23.12 -77.43
N LEU A 153 3.35 23.80 -78.58
CA LEU A 153 3.76 25.20 -78.78
C LEU A 153 2.79 26.19 -78.13
N THR A 154 3.34 27.27 -77.59
CA THR A 154 2.57 28.47 -77.22
C THR A 154 2.24 29.35 -78.42
N ASP A 155 1.27 30.26 -78.27
CA ASP A 155 0.86 31.22 -79.30
C ASP A 155 2.02 32.12 -79.75
N GLU A 156 2.96 32.45 -78.85
CA GLU A 156 4.20 33.15 -79.17
C GLU A 156 5.15 32.29 -80.03
N GLU A 157 5.36 31.02 -79.66
CA GLU A 157 6.20 30.09 -80.40
C GLU A 157 5.62 29.78 -81.80
N LYS A 158 4.29 29.64 -81.91
CA LYS A 158 3.56 29.55 -83.19
C LYS A 158 3.75 30.80 -84.04
N THR A 159 3.64 31.99 -83.44
CA THR A 159 3.81 33.27 -84.14
C THR A 159 5.22 33.40 -84.72
N ALA A 160 6.26 33.05 -83.94
CA ALA A 160 7.64 33.04 -84.41
C ALA A 160 7.86 32.03 -85.55
N ALA A 161 7.30 30.82 -85.45
CA ALA A 161 7.40 29.78 -86.47
C ALA A 161 6.73 30.18 -87.80
N LYS A 162 5.54 30.79 -87.75
CA LYS A 162 4.84 31.31 -88.94
C LYS A 162 5.59 32.48 -89.59
N ALA A 163 6.25 33.32 -88.79
CA ALA A 163 7.08 34.41 -89.32
C ALA A 163 8.29 33.88 -90.12
N ASP A 164 8.97 32.84 -89.61
CA ASP A 164 10.06 32.17 -90.32
C ASP A 164 9.58 31.44 -91.59
N ALA A 165 8.47 30.70 -91.51
CA ALA A 165 7.85 30.06 -92.68
C ALA A 165 7.46 31.09 -93.76
N LYS A 166 6.89 32.24 -93.35
CA LYS A 166 6.58 33.34 -94.27
C LYS A 166 7.84 33.96 -94.87
N ALA A 167 8.89 34.19 -94.10
CA ALA A 167 10.15 34.76 -94.61
C ALA A 167 10.77 33.86 -95.69
N LYS A 168 10.75 32.54 -95.49
CA LYS A 168 11.19 31.54 -96.49
C LYS A 168 10.29 31.55 -97.74
N ALA A 169 8.98 31.66 -97.57
CA ALA A 169 8.03 31.73 -98.68
C ALA A 169 8.19 33.02 -99.51
N ASP A 170 8.38 34.17 -98.86
CA ASP A 170 8.61 35.45 -99.56
C ASP A 170 9.93 35.43 -100.36
N ALA A 171 10.99 34.84 -99.79
CA ALA A 171 12.26 34.63 -100.50
C ALA A 171 12.11 33.70 -101.71
N ALA A 172 11.33 32.62 -101.59
CA ALA A 172 11.03 31.71 -102.71
C ALA A 172 10.26 32.42 -103.84
N LYS A 173 9.27 33.26 -103.51
CA LYS A 173 8.56 34.07 -104.51
C LYS A 173 9.48 35.05 -105.22
N GLN A 174 10.43 35.67 -104.50
CA GLN A 174 11.45 36.54 -105.09
C GLN A 174 12.39 35.78 -106.04
N ALA A 175 12.75 34.53 -105.71
CA ALA A 175 13.52 33.67 -106.62
C ALA A 175 12.73 33.33 -107.91
N ILE A 176 11.43 33.06 -107.79
CA ILE A 176 10.53 32.84 -108.94
C ILE A 176 10.37 34.11 -109.79
N ASP A 177 10.29 35.29 -109.18
CA ASP A 177 10.25 36.57 -109.91
C ASP A 177 11.54 36.82 -110.71
N ASN A 178 12.70 36.50 -110.13
CA ASN A 178 14.00 36.64 -110.77
C ASN A 178 14.29 35.54 -111.83
N ALA A 179 13.51 34.46 -111.88
CA ALA A 179 13.71 33.37 -112.83
C ALA A 179 13.47 33.80 -114.28
N THR A 180 14.31 33.32 -115.20
CA THR A 180 14.25 33.69 -116.63
C THR A 180 13.72 32.59 -117.55
N THR A 181 13.71 31.33 -117.12
CA THR A 181 13.21 30.17 -117.87
C THR A 181 12.25 29.35 -117.01
N ASN A 182 11.42 28.53 -117.67
CA ASN A 182 10.51 27.60 -116.99
C ASN A 182 11.24 26.66 -116.01
N ASP A 183 12.41 26.15 -116.38
CA ASP A 183 13.18 25.23 -115.54
C ASP A 183 13.68 25.91 -114.24
N VAL A 184 14.09 27.18 -114.32
CA VAL A 184 14.53 27.96 -113.14
C VAL A 184 13.33 28.34 -112.27
N VAL A 185 12.14 28.56 -112.85
CA VAL A 185 10.89 28.73 -112.08
C VAL A 185 10.54 27.45 -111.32
N GLU A 186 10.58 26.29 -111.98
CA GLU A 186 10.27 25.00 -111.38
C GLU A 186 11.29 24.62 -110.29
N GLN A 187 12.58 24.92 -110.49
CA GLN A 187 13.59 24.77 -109.44
C GLN A 187 13.31 25.69 -108.25
N ALA A 188 13.13 27.01 -108.47
CA ALA A 188 12.89 27.98 -107.39
C ALA A 188 11.62 27.66 -106.58
N LYS A 189 10.58 27.14 -107.24
CA LYS A 189 9.37 26.58 -106.62
C LYS A 189 9.69 25.39 -105.72
N ASN A 190 10.42 24.39 -106.20
CA ASN A 190 10.68 23.15 -105.45
C ASN A 190 11.67 23.36 -104.30
N ASP A 191 12.74 24.13 -104.52
CA ASP A 191 13.68 24.56 -103.48
C ASP A 191 12.95 25.42 -102.42
N GLY A 192 12.05 26.31 -102.86
CA GLY A 192 11.22 27.13 -101.99
C GLY A 192 10.22 26.33 -101.13
N ALA A 193 9.49 25.39 -101.73
CA ALA A 193 8.56 24.51 -101.01
C ALA A 193 9.30 23.60 -100.00
N THR A 194 10.51 23.13 -100.35
CA THR A 194 11.39 22.39 -99.44
C THR A 194 11.85 23.29 -98.29
N SER A 195 12.22 24.55 -98.57
CA SER A 195 12.59 25.52 -97.54
C SER A 195 11.45 25.79 -96.56
N VAL A 196 10.25 26.12 -97.05
CA VAL A 196 9.06 26.39 -96.23
C VAL A 196 8.68 25.17 -95.38
N SER A 197 8.65 23.96 -95.95
CA SER A 197 8.29 22.75 -95.21
C SER A 197 9.32 22.34 -94.15
N SER A 198 10.59 22.76 -94.27
CA SER A 198 11.66 22.47 -93.29
C SER A 198 11.52 23.16 -91.93
N VAL A 199 10.62 24.14 -91.79
CA VAL A 199 10.42 24.91 -90.55
C VAL A 199 9.92 24.00 -89.42
N THR A 200 10.76 23.73 -88.43
CA THR A 200 10.48 22.77 -87.36
C THR A 200 10.61 23.45 -86.00
N PRO A 201 9.55 24.15 -85.53
CA PRO A 201 9.55 24.78 -84.22
C PRO A 201 9.67 23.74 -83.10
N THR A 202 10.53 24.02 -82.13
CA THR A 202 10.73 23.19 -80.94
C THR A 202 10.04 23.85 -79.75
N PRO A 203 9.05 23.20 -79.10
CA PRO A 203 8.44 23.72 -77.88
C PRO A 203 9.46 23.86 -76.75
N THR A 204 9.43 25.00 -76.05
CA THR A 204 10.35 25.31 -74.95
C THR A 204 9.62 25.61 -73.64
N ALA A 205 8.52 26.38 -73.69
CA ALA A 205 7.82 26.84 -72.50
C ALA A 205 7.17 25.70 -71.70
N LYS A 206 6.28 24.91 -72.33
CA LYS A 206 5.58 23.81 -71.64
C LYS A 206 6.52 22.73 -71.10
N PRO A 207 7.56 22.26 -71.82
CA PRO A 207 8.52 21.30 -71.28
C PRO A 207 9.28 21.83 -70.05
N ALA A 208 9.77 23.07 -70.09
CA ALA A 208 10.50 23.68 -68.98
C ALA A 208 9.60 23.87 -67.74
N ALA A 209 8.35 24.28 -67.93
CA ALA A 209 7.37 24.39 -66.85
C ALA A 209 7.05 23.03 -66.21
N LYS A 210 6.86 21.97 -67.02
CA LYS A 210 6.63 20.60 -66.51
C LYS A 210 7.82 20.08 -65.69
N GLN A 211 9.05 20.33 -66.14
CA GLN A 211 10.27 19.97 -65.41
C GLN A 211 10.33 20.65 -64.03
N ALA A 212 10.02 21.95 -63.94
CA ALA A 212 9.98 22.67 -62.67
C ALA A 212 8.94 22.10 -61.69
N ILE A 213 7.82 21.56 -62.17
CA ILE A 213 6.84 20.84 -61.34
C ILE A 213 7.38 19.48 -60.85
N ASP A 214 8.13 18.75 -61.68
CA ASP A 214 8.80 17.51 -61.25
C ASP A 214 9.90 17.76 -60.20
N ASP A 215 10.69 18.82 -60.37
CA ASP A 215 11.71 19.22 -59.40
C ASP A 215 11.09 19.66 -58.06
N ALA A 216 9.99 20.42 -58.11
CA ALA A 216 9.21 20.79 -56.92
C ALA A 216 8.60 19.56 -56.21
N LEU A 217 8.04 18.61 -56.97
CA LEU A 217 7.52 17.34 -56.44
C LEU A 217 8.64 16.51 -55.80
N LYS A 218 9.82 16.43 -56.43
CA LYS A 218 10.97 15.71 -55.88
C LYS A 218 11.41 16.33 -54.56
N ALA A 219 11.67 17.64 -54.52
CA ALA A 219 12.08 18.35 -53.31
C ALA A 219 11.04 18.21 -52.18
N LYS A 220 9.75 18.16 -52.54
CA LYS A 220 8.68 17.94 -51.57
C LYS A 220 8.66 16.50 -51.03
N ASN A 221 8.85 15.50 -51.89
CA ASN A 221 8.98 14.10 -51.48
C ASN A 221 10.21 13.86 -50.60
N ASP A 222 11.36 14.46 -50.93
CA ASP A 222 12.58 14.42 -50.12
C ASP A 222 12.31 15.01 -48.71
N THR A 223 11.55 16.10 -48.62
CA THR A 223 11.13 16.73 -47.35
C THR A 223 10.19 15.84 -46.53
N ILE A 224 9.28 15.12 -47.18
CA ILE A 224 8.37 14.15 -46.53
C ILE A 224 9.16 12.95 -46.00
N ASP A 225 10.16 12.46 -46.75
CA ASP A 225 11.01 11.35 -46.33
C ASP A 225 11.91 11.70 -45.14
N ALA A 226 12.44 12.93 -45.10
CA ALA A 226 13.27 13.41 -44.00
C ALA A 226 12.51 13.58 -42.65
N ASN A 227 11.18 13.66 -42.67
CA ASN A 227 10.39 13.79 -41.45
C ASN A 227 10.29 12.46 -40.70
N ASN A 228 10.99 12.33 -39.56
CA ASN A 228 11.05 11.09 -38.78
C ASN A 228 9.87 10.89 -37.81
N ASP A 229 9.01 11.89 -37.58
CA ASP A 229 7.80 11.68 -36.75
C ASP A 229 6.65 11.02 -37.53
N LEU A 230 6.66 11.09 -38.87
CA LEU A 230 5.71 10.37 -39.73
C LEU A 230 6.07 8.87 -39.84
N THR A 231 5.05 8.02 -39.87
CA THR A 231 5.18 6.61 -40.28
C THR A 231 5.19 6.46 -41.81
N ALA A 232 5.57 5.29 -42.32
CA ALA A 232 5.60 4.96 -43.74
C ALA A 232 4.23 5.17 -44.42
N GLU A 233 3.15 4.83 -43.72
CA GLU A 233 1.77 5.01 -44.18
C GLU A 233 1.38 6.50 -44.25
N GLU A 234 1.78 7.29 -43.24
CA GLU A 234 1.57 8.75 -43.23
C GLU A 234 2.39 9.45 -44.34
N LYS A 235 3.63 8.99 -44.58
CA LYS A 235 4.48 9.46 -45.70
C LYS A 235 3.88 9.10 -47.06
N ALA A 236 3.41 7.87 -47.26
CA ALA A 236 2.83 7.43 -48.52
C ALA A 236 1.63 8.31 -48.91
N LYS A 237 0.71 8.56 -47.97
CA LYS A 237 -0.45 9.44 -48.18
C LYS A 237 -0.05 10.90 -48.47
N ALA A 238 1.01 11.40 -47.85
CA ALA A 238 1.52 12.74 -48.11
C ALA A 238 2.12 12.88 -49.53
N LYS A 239 2.83 11.85 -50.00
CA LYS A 239 3.36 11.80 -51.38
C LYS A 239 2.25 11.65 -52.42
N GLU A 240 1.16 10.96 -52.09
CA GLU A 240 -0.02 10.84 -52.95
C GLU A 240 -0.70 12.19 -53.18
N ASP A 241 -0.95 12.99 -52.13
CA ASP A 241 -1.46 14.36 -52.26
C ASP A 241 -0.48 15.25 -53.06
N ALA A 242 0.82 15.24 -52.71
CA ALA A 242 1.82 16.00 -53.44
C ALA A 242 1.88 15.65 -54.94
N LYS A 243 1.76 14.35 -55.29
CA LYS A 243 1.67 13.91 -56.68
C LYS A 243 0.37 14.38 -57.35
N ALA A 244 -0.78 14.29 -56.68
CA ALA A 244 -2.05 14.75 -57.25
C ALA A 244 -2.02 16.25 -57.58
N LYS A 245 -1.37 17.08 -56.73
CA LYS A 245 -1.12 18.50 -57.02
C LYS A 245 -0.21 18.71 -58.23
N ALA A 246 0.86 17.93 -58.34
CA ALA A 246 1.81 18.01 -59.44
C ALA A 246 1.18 17.58 -60.78
N ASP A 247 0.39 16.51 -60.80
CA ASP A 247 -0.32 16.04 -62.00
C ASP A 247 -1.36 17.09 -62.47
N ALA A 248 -2.11 17.70 -61.54
CA ALA A 248 -3.03 18.79 -61.85
C ALA A 248 -2.31 20.04 -62.40
N ALA A 249 -1.13 20.38 -61.87
CA ALA A 249 -0.31 21.49 -62.37
C ALA A 249 0.19 21.22 -63.81
N LYS A 250 0.63 20.00 -64.12
CA LYS A 250 1.02 19.62 -65.49
C LYS A 250 -0.16 19.72 -66.46
N GLN A 251 -1.36 19.30 -66.03
CA GLN A 251 -2.58 19.45 -66.84
C GLN A 251 -2.94 20.93 -67.09
N ALA A 252 -2.70 21.82 -66.12
CA ALA A 252 -2.87 23.26 -66.33
C ALA A 252 -1.84 23.83 -67.34
N ILE A 253 -0.58 23.39 -67.28
CA ILE A 253 0.47 23.75 -68.25
C ILE A 253 0.14 23.23 -69.67
N ASP A 254 -0.41 22.02 -69.78
CA ASP A 254 -0.86 21.46 -71.06
C ASP A 254 -1.98 22.29 -71.70
N ASN A 255 -2.95 22.74 -70.89
CA ASN A 255 -4.08 23.55 -71.33
C ASN A 255 -3.74 25.03 -71.60
N ALA A 256 -2.58 25.53 -71.17
CA ALA A 256 -2.16 26.90 -71.40
C ALA A 256 -1.86 27.17 -72.89
N THR A 257 -2.19 28.35 -73.40
CA THR A 257 -1.90 28.73 -74.80
C THR A 257 -0.76 29.74 -74.94
N THR A 258 -0.60 30.67 -74.00
CA THR A 258 0.49 31.67 -74.00
C THR A 258 1.57 31.36 -72.97
N ASN A 259 2.77 31.91 -73.18
CA ASN A 259 3.89 31.84 -72.25
C ASN A 259 3.53 32.33 -70.83
N ASP A 260 2.76 33.42 -70.72
CA ASP A 260 2.35 33.98 -69.42
C ASP A 260 1.45 33.02 -68.63
N VAL A 261 0.54 32.30 -69.30
CA VAL A 261 -0.34 31.31 -68.66
C VAL A 261 0.43 30.03 -68.30
N VAL A 262 1.43 29.65 -69.11
CA VAL A 262 2.37 28.56 -68.76
C VAL A 262 3.17 28.91 -67.51
N GLU A 263 3.70 30.14 -67.42
CA GLU A 263 4.47 30.63 -66.27
C GLU A 263 3.59 30.73 -65.01
N GLN A 264 2.35 31.20 -65.13
CA GLN A 264 1.41 31.20 -64.01
C GLN A 264 1.10 29.77 -63.54
N ALA A 265 0.73 28.86 -64.46
CA ALA A 265 0.41 27.47 -64.11
C ALA A 265 1.59 26.74 -63.45
N LYS A 266 2.83 27.03 -63.86
CA LYS A 266 4.06 26.57 -63.21
C LYS A 266 4.18 27.07 -61.77
N ASN A 267 3.98 28.36 -61.54
CA ASN A 267 4.18 28.99 -60.23
C ASN A 267 3.05 28.63 -59.23
N ASP A 268 1.79 28.64 -59.67
CA ASP A 268 0.64 28.18 -58.88
C ASP A 268 0.77 26.68 -58.56
N GLY A 269 1.21 25.88 -59.53
CA GLY A 269 1.47 24.45 -59.38
C GLY A 269 2.57 24.12 -58.36
N ALA A 270 3.74 24.76 -58.51
CA ALA A 270 4.87 24.61 -57.58
C ALA A 270 4.47 25.02 -56.15
N THR A 271 3.70 26.10 -56.02
CA THR A 271 3.13 26.55 -54.74
C THR A 271 2.22 25.47 -54.14
N SER A 272 1.27 24.93 -54.92
CA SER A 272 0.30 23.94 -54.45
C SER A 272 0.89 22.57 -54.09
N VAL A 273 2.02 22.20 -54.72
CA VAL A 273 2.87 21.05 -54.33
C VAL A 273 3.63 21.36 -53.04
N SER A 274 4.25 22.55 -52.95
CA SER A 274 5.02 22.96 -51.75
C SER A 274 4.15 23.04 -50.49
N SER A 275 2.84 23.32 -50.62
CA SER A 275 1.91 23.52 -49.51
C SER A 275 1.48 22.23 -48.78
N VAL A 276 1.87 21.03 -49.25
CA VAL A 276 1.43 19.76 -48.64
C VAL A 276 2.11 19.53 -47.28
N THR A 277 1.40 19.79 -46.18
CA THR A 277 1.93 19.67 -44.81
C THR A 277 1.32 18.47 -44.08
N PRO A 278 1.96 17.29 -44.11
CA PRO A 278 1.49 16.14 -43.35
C PRO A 278 1.68 16.32 -41.84
N THR A 279 0.64 15.99 -41.08
CA THR A 279 0.65 16.02 -39.61
C THR A 279 0.83 14.61 -39.06
N PRO A 280 1.90 14.31 -38.29
CA PRO A 280 2.05 13.02 -37.62
C PRO A 280 0.94 12.77 -36.59
N THR A 281 0.37 11.57 -36.60
CA THR A 281 -0.72 11.17 -35.69
C THR A 281 -0.38 9.94 -34.85
N ALA A 282 0.25 8.92 -35.45
CA ALA A 282 0.53 7.65 -34.78
C ALA A 282 1.52 7.81 -33.61
N LYS A 283 2.72 8.34 -33.87
CA LYS A 283 3.77 8.49 -32.83
C LYS A 283 3.35 9.42 -31.69
N PRO A 284 2.72 10.60 -31.91
CA PRO A 284 2.24 11.44 -30.81
C PRO A 284 1.17 10.77 -29.95
N ALA A 285 0.19 10.09 -30.54
CA ALA A 285 -0.86 9.39 -29.80
C ALA A 285 -0.30 8.24 -28.94
N ALA A 286 0.63 7.46 -29.50
CA ALA A 286 1.33 6.41 -28.76
C ALA A 286 2.18 6.95 -27.60
N LYS A 287 2.97 8.02 -27.83
CA LYS A 287 3.74 8.70 -26.78
C LYS A 287 2.82 9.18 -25.64
N LYS A 288 1.65 9.77 -25.95
CA LYS A 288 0.67 10.20 -24.94
C LYS A 288 0.11 9.03 -24.13
N ALA A 289 -0.22 7.90 -24.76
CA ALA A 289 -0.72 6.72 -24.04
C ALA A 289 0.30 6.15 -23.02
N ILE A 290 1.61 6.26 -23.32
CA ILE A 290 2.67 5.94 -22.35
C ILE A 290 2.69 6.95 -21.18
N ASP A 291 2.53 8.25 -21.44
CA ASP A 291 2.44 9.27 -20.38
C ASP A 291 1.19 9.11 -19.50
N ASP A 292 0.04 8.81 -20.08
CA ASP A 292 -1.21 8.54 -19.36
C ASP A 292 -1.05 7.31 -18.44
N ALA A 293 -0.43 6.23 -18.94
CA ALA A 293 -0.13 5.03 -18.16
C ALA A 293 0.90 5.30 -17.05
N LEU A 294 1.98 6.04 -17.33
CA LEU A 294 2.97 6.44 -16.32
C LEU A 294 2.33 7.29 -15.21
N LYS A 295 1.44 8.23 -15.56
CA LYS A 295 0.72 9.03 -14.57
C LYS A 295 -0.15 8.14 -13.69
N ALA A 296 -1.02 7.32 -14.28
CA ALA A 296 -1.90 6.41 -13.54
C ALA A 296 -1.12 5.45 -12.63
N LYS A 297 0.05 4.99 -13.09
CA LYS A 297 0.95 4.13 -12.32
C LYS A 297 1.60 4.86 -11.14
N ASN A 298 2.05 6.09 -11.36
CA ASN A 298 2.61 6.94 -10.29
C ASN A 298 1.54 7.29 -9.23
N ASP A 299 0.31 7.59 -9.66
CA ASP A 299 -0.84 7.82 -8.77
C ASP A 299 -1.11 6.58 -7.88
N ALA A 300 -1.04 5.37 -8.47
CA ALA A 300 -1.23 4.12 -7.73
C ALA A 300 -0.07 3.81 -6.75
N ILE A 301 1.17 4.17 -7.09
CA ILE A 301 2.34 4.08 -6.19
C ILE A 301 2.18 5.06 -5.01
N ASP A 302 1.70 6.27 -5.26
CA ASP A 302 1.44 7.25 -4.20
C ASP A 302 0.31 6.82 -3.25
N ALA A 303 -0.75 6.19 -3.78
CA ALA A 303 -1.87 5.69 -3.00
C ALA A 303 -1.54 4.48 -2.10
N ASN A 304 -0.44 3.78 -2.34
CA ASN A 304 -0.01 2.65 -1.51
C ASN A 304 0.59 3.14 -0.19
N ASN A 305 -0.12 2.97 0.92
CA ASN A 305 0.30 3.45 2.25
C ASN A 305 1.28 2.52 3.00
N ASP A 306 1.50 1.29 2.53
CA ASP A 306 2.50 0.40 3.12
C ASP A 306 3.93 0.80 2.72
N LEU A 307 4.10 1.48 1.58
CA LEU A 307 5.39 1.97 1.09
C LEU A 307 5.82 3.27 1.79
N THR A 308 7.12 3.38 2.10
CA THR A 308 7.76 4.64 2.50
C THR A 308 8.06 5.54 1.29
N ALA A 309 8.39 6.81 1.54
CA ALA A 309 8.75 7.77 0.51
C ALA A 309 9.95 7.31 -0.34
N GLU A 310 10.92 6.64 0.27
CA GLU A 310 12.09 6.07 -0.41
C GLU A 310 11.69 4.92 -1.34
N GLU A 311 10.83 4.01 -0.87
CA GLU A 311 10.31 2.90 -1.66
C GLU A 311 9.43 3.39 -2.83
N LYS A 312 8.61 4.44 -2.61
CA LYS A 312 7.81 5.11 -3.65
C LYS A 312 8.68 5.80 -4.71
N ALA A 313 9.73 6.52 -4.29
CA ALA A 313 10.66 7.16 -5.21
C ALA A 313 11.35 6.11 -6.11
N LYS A 314 11.79 4.99 -5.53
CA LYS A 314 12.41 3.88 -6.27
C LYS A 314 11.46 3.26 -7.30
N ALA A 315 10.18 3.08 -6.95
CA ALA A 315 9.18 2.55 -7.86
C ALA A 315 8.84 3.51 -9.02
N LYS A 316 8.78 4.82 -8.74
CA LYS A 316 8.57 5.86 -9.75
C LYS A 316 9.75 5.99 -10.73
N GLU A 317 10.97 5.78 -10.25
CA GLU A 317 12.18 5.74 -11.08
C GLU A 317 12.11 4.59 -12.11
N ASP A 318 11.78 3.37 -11.69
CA ASP A 318 11.61 2.22 -12.59
C ASP A 318 10.44 2.44 -13.58
N ALA A 319 9.27 2.88 -13.10
CA ALA A 319 8.13 3.19 -13.96
C ALA A 319 8.47 4.24 -15.03
N LYS A 320 9.23 5.28 -14.67
CA LYS A 320 9.73 6.27 -15.64
C LYS A 320 10.74 5.65 -16.62
N ALA A 321 11.67 4.82 -16.16
CA ALA A 321 12.63 4.16 -17.04
C ALA A 321 11.95 3.26 -18.10
N LYS A 322 10.92 2.50 -17.70
CA LYS A 322 10.08 1.72 -18.65
C LYS A 322 9.37 2.64 -19.65
N ALA A 323 8.80 3.75 -19.18
CA ALA A 323 8.09 4.70 -20.03
C ALA A 323 9.02 5.39 -21.05
N ASP A 324 10.20 5.85 -20.62
CA ASP A 324 11.18 6.49 -21.51
C ASP A 324 11.71 5.50 -22.55
N ALA A 325 11.98 4.24 -22.16
CA ALA A 325 12.37 3.18 -23.08
C ALA A 325 11.29 2.91 -24.14
N ALA A 326 10.02 2.85 -23.74
CA ALA A 326 8.90 2.69 -24.67
C ALA A 326 8.79 3.87 -25.66
N LYS A 327 8.98 5.11 -25.20
CA LYS A 327 8.99 6.30 -26.08
C LYS A 327 10.15 6.28 -27.08
N ALA A 328 11.31 5.75 -26.71
CA ALA A 328 12.44 5.58 -27.63
C ALA A 328 12.12 4.56 -28.74
N ILE A 329 11.44 3.45 -28.41
CA ILE A 329 10.97 2.47 -29.41
C ILE A 329 9.91 3.12 -30.33
N ILE A 330 8.94 3.85 -29.78
CA ILE A 330 7.92 4.59 -30.57
C ILE A 330 8.56 5.63 -31.51
N TYR A 331 9.64 6.30 -31.07
CA TYR A 331 10.37 7.25 -31.92
C TYR A 331 11.04 6.54 -33.10
N ASN A 332 11.68 5.39 -32.87
CA ASN A 332 12.40 4.62 -33.89
C ASN A 332 11.49 3.77 -34.81
N ALA A 333 10.26 3.47 -34.40
CA ALA A 333 9.29 2.72 -35.20
C ALA A 333 9.04 3.36 -36.58
N THR A 334 8.88 2.56 -37.63
CA THR A 334 8.75 3.05 -39.01
C THR A 334 7.32 2.98 -39.55
N THR A 335 6.52 2.05 -39.04
CA THR A 335 5.13 1.77 -39.46
C THR A 335 4.13 2.02 -38.33
N ASN A 336 2.85 2.19 -38.67
CA ASN A 336 1.78 2.28 -37.67
C ASN A 336 1.69 1.00 -36.81
N ALA A 337 1.99 -0.17 -37.38
CA ALA A 337 1.97 -1.44 -36.66
C ALA A 337 3.07 -1.53 -35.59
N GLU A 338 4.30 -1.10 -35.89
CA GLU A 338 5.39 -1.02 -34.92
C GLU A 338 5.10 0.00 -33.81
N VAL A 339 4.52 1.15 -34.16
CA VAL A 339 4.09 2.18 -33.18
C VAL A 339 3.03 1.61 -32.23
N GLU A 340 2.04 0.89 -32.75
CA GLU A 340 0.98 0.27 -31.95
C GLU A 340 1.55 -0.84 -31.03
N GLN A 341 2.44 -1.70 -31.54
CA GLN A 341 3.09 -2.73 -30.74
C GLN A 341 3.95 -2.11 -29.62
N ALA A 342 4.74 -1.09 -29.93
CA ALA A 342 5.56 -0.38 -28.95
C ALA A 342 4.71 0.32 -27.87
N LYS A 343 3.55 0.87 -28.24
CA LYS A 343 2.56 1.42 -27.30
C LYS A 343 2.02 0.33 -26.36
N VAL A 344 1.57 -0.81 -26.91
CA VAL A 344 1.00 -1.91 -26.11
C VAL A 344 2.06 -2.47 -25.15
N THR A 345 3.24 -2.88 -25.64
CA THR A 345 4.34 -3.37 -24.80
C THR A 345 4.77 -2.34 -23.75
N GLY A 346 4.89 -1.06 -24.13
CA GLY A 346 5.29 0.00 -23.22
C GLY A 346 4.29 0.26 -22.08
N THR A 347 3.00 0.32 -22.39
CA THR A 347 1.96 0.46 -21.34
C THR A 347 1.93 -0.76 -20.42
N THR A 348 2.11 -1.97 -20.94
CA THR A 348 2.24 -3.19 -20.13
C THR A 348 3.45 -3.13 -19.20
N GLU A 349 4.64 -2.78 -19.69
CA GLU A 349 5.86 -2.71 -18.90
C GLU A 349 5.81 -1.66 -17.78
N VAL A 350 5.17 -0.51 -18.03
CA VAL A 350 4.90 0.51 -17.01
C VAL A 350 3.91 0.00 -15.98
N ASN A 351 2.79 -0.59 -16.42
CA ASN A 351 1.75 -1.11 -15.52
C ASN A 351 2.26 -2.26 -14.63
N ASN A 352 3.25 -3.04 -15.08
CA ASN A 352 3.83 -4.16 -14.36
C ASN A 352 4.78 -3.78 -13.19
N VAL A 353 5.17 -2.51 -13.04
CA VAL A 353 6.09 -2.08 -11.96
C VAL A 353 5.42 -2.21 -10.58
N ASN A 354 5.63 -3.32 -9.87
CA ASN A 354 4.94 -3.62 -8.62
C ASN A 354 5.88 -3.61 -7.40
N PRO A 355 6.06 -2.46 -6.71
CA PRO A 355 6.91 -2.38 -5.54
C PRO A 355 6.37 -3.19 -4.37
N THR A 356 7.27 -3.92 -3.69
CA THR A 356 6.96 -4.67 -2.47
C THR A 356 7.45 -3.85 -1.26
N PRO A 357 6.59 -3.55 -0.26
CA PRO A 357 7.02 -2.88 0.97
C PRO A 357 7.99 -3.74 1.78
N VAL A 358 9.05 -3.14 2.31
CA VAL A 358 10.07 -3.82 3.12
C VAL A 358 10.17 -3.22 4.52
N ALA A 359 10.19 -1.89 4.62
CA ALA A 359 10.46 -1.21 5.89
C ALA A 359 9.37 -1.45 6.96
N LYS A 360 8.10 -1.17 6.64
CA LYS A 360 6.99 -1.33 7.60
C LYS A 360 6.76 -2.79 8.03
N PRO A 361 6.77 -3.80 7.14
CA PRO A 361 6.65 -5.20 7.56
C PRO A 361 7.77 -5.63 8.51
N ALA A 362 9.04 -5.36 8.19
CA ALA A 362 10.17 -5.74 9.05
C ALA A 362 10.14 -5.07 10.42
N ALA A 363 9.70 -3.81 10.49
CA ALA A 363 9.49 -3.10 11.75
C ALA A 363 8.34 -3.72 12.58
N LYS A 364 7.22 -4.10 11.95
CA LYS A 364 6.09 -4.76 12.63
C LYS A 364 6.49 -6.12 13.21
N THR A 365 7.29 -6.93 12.50
CA THR A 365 7.83 -8.21 13.00
C THR A 365 8.66 -8.01 14.26
N ALA A 366 9.59 -7.05 14.27
CA ALA A 366 10.41 -6.78 15.45
C ALA A 366 9.60 -6.34 16.70
N ILE A 367 8.42 -5.73 16.51
CA ILE A 367 7.48 -5.44 17.61
C ILE A 367 6.78 -6.72 18.12
N ASP A 368 6.43 -7.66 17.24
CA ASP A 368 5.86 -8.95 17.67
C ASP A 368 6.91 -9.83 18.38
N ASP A 369 8.16 -9.83 17.90
CA ASP A 369 9.27 -10.54 18.54
C ASP A 369 9.53 -10.00 19.96
N ALA A 370 9.58 -8.67 20.12
CA ALA A 370 9.75 -8.01 21.41
C ALA A 370 8.56 -8.29 22.35
N LEU A 371 7.32 -8.25 21.83
CA LEU A 371 6.11 -8.61 22.59
C LEU A 371 6.13 -10.08 23.03
N LYS A 372 6.57 -10.99 22.16
CA LYS A 372 6.68 -12.41 22.50
C LYS A 372 7.70 -12.61 23.62
N ALA A 373 8.91 -12.08 23.46
CA ALA A 373 9.96 -12.16 24.48
C ALA A 373 9.51 -11.56 25.83
N LYS A 374 8.72 -10.48 25.79
CA LYS A 374 8.20 -9.87 27.02
C LYS A 374 7.11 -10.70 27.70
N ASN A 375 6.21 -11.29 26.91
CA ASN A 375 5.20 -12.22 27.43
C ASN A 375 5.85 -13.48 28.04
N ASP A 376 6.88 -14.03 27.37
CA ASP A 376 7.66 -15.17 27.89
C ASP A 376 8.30 -14.83 29.25
N ALA A 377 8.83 -13.61 29.41
CA ALA A 377 9.43 -13.15 30.66
C ALA A 377 8.39 -12.89 31.78
N ILE A 378 7.19 -12.41 31.44
CA ILE A 378 6.07 -12.27 32.38
C ILE A 378 5.57 -13.65 32.85
N ASP A 379 5.50 -14.63 31.95
CA ASP A 379 5.10 -16.00 32.29
C ASP A 379 6.10 -16.67 33.24
N ALA A 380 7.40 -16.46 33.03
CA ALA A 380 8.48 -17.02 33.84
C ALA A 380 8.61 -16.41 35.25
N ASN A 381 7.95 -15.29 35.55
CA ASN A 381 7.95 -14.69 36.88
C ASN A 381 6.97 -15.45 37.81
N ASN A 382 7.47 -16.04 38.90
CA ASN A 382 6.66 -16.83 39.84
C ASN A 382 6.10 -16.03 41.01
N ASP A 383 6.55 -14.78 41.20
CA ASP A 383 6.06 -13.88 42.26
C ASP A 383 4.69 -13.27 41.89
N LEU A 384 4.37 -13.25 40.60
CA LEU A 384 3.08 -12.80 40.05
C LEU A 384 2.01 -13.89 40.10
N THR A 385 0.76 -13.51 40.35
CA THR A 385 -0.41 -14.36 40.09
C THR A 385 -0.87 -14.30 38.62
N ASP A 386 -1.71 -15.25 38.21
CA ASP A 386 -2.25 -15.35 36.85
C ASP A 386 -3.07 -14.09 36.46
N GLU A 387 -3.73 -13.44 37.42
CA GLU A 387 -4.39 -12.16 37.22
C GLU A 387 -3.38 -11.02 36.97
N GLU A 388 -2.30 -10.94 37.77
CA GLU A 388 -1.23 -9.95 37.62
C GLU A 388 -0.49 -10.14 36.28
N LYS A 389 -0.19 -11.39 35.89
CA LYS A 389 0.36 -11.76 34.57
C LYS A 389 -0.57 -11.35 33.44
N THR A 390 -1.87 -11.58 33.58
CA THR A 390 -2.86 -11.21 32.55
C THR A 390 -2.92 -9.70 32.34
N ALA A 391 -2.90 -8.91 33.41
CA ALA A 391 -2.84 -7.45 33.31
C ALA A 391 -1.54 -6.96 32.64
N ALA A 392 -0.40 -7.51 33.01
CA ALA A 392 0.90 -7.15 32.43
C ALA A 392 0.99 -7.47 30.92
N LYS A 393 0.51 -8.64 30.50
CA LYS A 393 0.43 -9.01 29.07
C LYS A 393 -0.51 -8.10 28.29
N ALA A 394 -1.62 -7.67 28.89
CA ALA A 394 -2.55 -6.75 28.25
C ALA A 394 -1.92 -5.37 28.01
N ASP A 395 -1.15 -4.85 28.97
CA ASP A 395 -0.40 -3.60 28.82
C ASP A 395 0.73 -3.70 27.78
N ALA A 396 1.54 -4.78 27.83
CA ALA A 396 2.54 -5.05 26.80
C ALA A 396 1.92 -5.15 25.39
N LYS A 397 0.76 -5.79 25.27
CA LYS A 397 0.00 -5.87 24.01
C LYS A 397 -0.54 -4.50 23.56
N ALA A 398 -1.01 -3.66 24.49
CA ALA A 398 -1.45 -2.30 24.17
C ALA A 398 -0.30 -1.44 23.63
N LYS A 399 0.86 -1.47 24.29
CA LYS A 399 2.08 -0.77 23.84
C LYS A 399 2.57 -1.27 22.48
N ALA A 400 2.58 -2.59 22.25
CA ALA A 400 2.91 -3.17 20.95
C ALA A 400 1.93 -2.75 19.83
N ASN A 401 0.63 -2.67 20.12
CA ASN A 401 -0.37 -2.21 19.16
C ASN A 401 -0.19 -0.71 18.83
N ALA A 402 0.13 0.13 19.82
CA ALA A 402 0.43 1.55 19.60
C ALA A 402 1.69 1.75 18.75
N ALA A 403 2.74 0.96 18.99
CA ALA A 403 3.95 0.96 18.17
C ALA A 403 3.67 0.59 16.70
N LYS A 404 2.81 -0.41 16.45
CA LYS A 404 2.38 -0.77 15.09
C LYS A 404 1.64 0.39 14.39
N GLN A 405 0.73 1.07 15.08
CA GLN A 405 0.06 2.25 14.52
C GLN A 405 1.04 3.40 14.21
N ALA A 406 2.10 3.59 15.01
CA ALA A 406 3.16 4.54 14.71
C ALA A 406 3.97 4.15 13.46
N ILE A 407 4.23 2.85 13.25
CA ILE A 407 4.86 2.31 12.03
C ILE A 407 3.93 2.47 10.81
N ASP A 408 2.62 2.25 10.96
CA ASP A 408 1.63 2.44 9.90
C ASP A 408 1.56 3.91 9.45
N ASN A 409 1.57 4.85 10.39
CA ASN A 409 1.56 6.29 10.12
C ASN A 409 2.91 6.86 9.64
N ALA A 410 4.00 6.11 9.76
CA ALA A 410 5.33 6.56 9.34
C ALA A 410 5.41 6.71 7.80
N THR A 411 6.05 7.80 7.34
CA THR A 411 6.15 8.14 5.91
C THR A 411 7.52 7.87 5.29
N THR A 412 8.58 7.73 6.11
CA THR A 412 9.96 7.46 5.66
C THR A 412 10.58 6.29 6.41
N ASN A 413 11.62 5.68 5.85
CA ASN A 413 12.40 4.62 6.48
C ASN A 413 12.94 5.01 7.88
N ASP A 414 13.34 6.28 8.06
CA ASP A 414 13.86 6.78 9.34
C ASP A 414 12.75 6.86 10.40
N VAL A 415 11.55 7.34 10.03
CA VAL A 415 10.41 7.40 10.97
C VAL A 415 9.90 6.00 11.29
N VAL A 416 9.92 5.06 10.33
CA VAL A 416 9.65 3.62 10.60
C VAL A 416 10.67 3.06 11.60
N THR A 417 11.95 3.38 11.45
CA THR A 417 13.02 2.92 12.34
C THR A 417 12.90 3.53 13.74
N GLN A 418 12.54 4.81 13.84
CA GLN A 418 12.26 5.47 15.12
C GLN A 418 11.04 4.86 15.81
N ALA A 419 9.93 4.66 15.09
CA ALA A 419 8.71 4.06 15.62
C ALA A 419 8.93 2.61 16.09
N LYS A 420 9.71 1.82 15.34
CA LYS A 420 10.20 0.50 15.76
C LYS A 420 10.93 0.59 17.10
N ASN A 421 11.98 1.42 17.18
CA ASN A 421 12.87 1.44 18.35
C ASN A 421 12.14 1.92 19.61
N VAL A 422 11.36 3.01 19.51
CA VAL A 422 10.49 3.50 20.59
C VAL A 422 9.47 2.43 21.00
N GLY A 423 8.90 1.73 20.03
CA GLY A 423 7.96 0.63 20.27
C GLY A 423 8.58 -0.54 21.04
N THR A 424 9.76 -1.02 20.63
CA THR A 424 10.47 -2.10 21.32
C THR A 424 10.84 -1.72 22.75
N THR A 425 11.33 -0.49 22.98
CA THR A 425 11.65 0.00 24.34
C THR A 425 10.39 0.16 25.20
N SER A 426 9.28 0.62 24.61
CA SER A 426 8.00 0.75 25.32
C SER A 426 7.46 -0.62 25.76
N VAL A 427 7.46 -1.61 24.86
CA VAL A 427 7.07 -2.99 25.20
C VAL A 427 7.96 -3.59 26.29
N ASP A 428 9.28 -3.38 26.21
CA ASP A 428 10.20 -3.88 27.24
C ASP A 428 10.12 -3.10 28.58
N SER A 429 9.57 -1.89 28.61
CA SER A 429 9.41 -1.15 29.87
C SER A 429 8.25 -1.65 30.76
N VAL A 430 7.55 -2.72 30.38
CA VAL A 430 6.48 -3.32 31.19
C VAL A 430 7.08 -4.19 32.30
N ASN A 431 7.03 -3.71 33.54
CA ASN A 431 7.48 -4.45 34.71
C ASN A 431 6.37 -4.48 35.78
N PRO A 432 5.61 -5.58 35.91
CA PRO A 432 4.62 -5.73 36.98
C PRO A 432 5.26 -6.10 38.32
N ASP A 433 4.70 -5.59 39.41
CA ASP A 433 5.06 -5.95 40.77
C ASP A 433 4.11 -7.03 41.32
N GLY A 434 4.64 -8.07 41.97
CA GLY A 434 3.85 -9.14 42.60
C GLY A 434 3.34 -8.74 43.98
N LEU A 435 2.14 -8.18 44.04
CA LEU A 435 1.59 -7.58 45.25
C LEU A 435 0.76 -8.57 46.08
N ALA A 436 0.06 -9.50 45.43
CA ALA A 436 -0.79 -10.46 46.12
C ALA A 436 0.00 -11.36 47.09
N LYS A 437 1.07 -12.02 46.62
CA LYS A 437 1.88 -12.93 47.43
C LYS A 437 2.64 -12.21 48.55
N SER A 438 3.17 -11.02 48.29
CA SER A 438 3.92 -10.23 49.27
C SER A 438 3.04 -9.73 50.41
N ALA A 439 1.84 -9.21 50.11
CA ALA A 439 0.87 -8.79 51.13
C ALA A 439 0.37 -9.98 51.98
N ALA A 440 0.05 -11.12 51.35
CA ALA A 440 -0.38 -12.31 52.06
C ALA A 440 0.69 -12.85 53.02
N LYS A 441 1.97 -12.87 52.61
CA LYS A 441 3.09 -13.25 53.47
C LYS A 441 3.25 -12.33 54.68
N GLN A 442 3.07 -11.01 54.49
CA GLN A 442 3.13 -10.04 55.59
C GLN A 442 2.06 -10.33 56.66
N SER A 443 0.81 -10.64 56.28
CA SER A 443 -0.23 -10.99 57.26
C SER A 443 0.10 -12.27 58.05
N ILE A 444 0.80 -13.23 57.45
CA ILE A 444 1.27 -14.44 58.16
C ILE A 444 2.37 -14.09 59.18
N ASP A 445 3.28 -13.16 58.86
CA ASP A 445 4.28 -12.67 59.83
C ASP A 445 3.64 -11.87 60.97
N GLU A 446 2.63 -11.04 60.69
CA GLU A 446 1.87 -10.30 61.70
C GLU A 446 1.09 -11.26 62.63
N ALA A 447 0.46 -12.30 62.08
CA ALA A 447 -0.20 -13.35 62.85
C ALA A 447 0.76 -14.18 63.70
N LEU A 448 1.92 -14.56 63.16
CA LEU A 448 2.97 -15.29 63.90
C LEU A 448 3.51 -14.45 65.05
N LYS A 449 3.75 -13.15 64.83
CA LYS A 449 4.21 -12.25 65.88
C LYS A 449 3.15 -12.14 66.99
N ALA A 450 1.90 -11.84 66.64
CA ALA A 450 0.82 -11.71 67.61
C ALA A 450 0.64 -12.99 68.44
N LYS A 451 0.77 -14.18 67.83
CA LYS A 451 0.67 -15.45 68.55
C LYS A 451 1.89 -15.75 69.42
N THR A 452 3.08 -15.32 69.00
CA THR A 452 4.30 -15.39 69.81
C THR A 452 4.17 -14.52 71.07
N ASP A 453 3.67 -13.29 70.92
CA ASP A 453 3.41 -12.37 72.03
C ASP A 453 2.37 -12.96 73.02
N GLU A 454 1.32 -13.62 72.52
CA GLU A 454 0.30 -14.32 73.33
C GLU A 454 0.94 -15.45 74.17
N ILE A 455 1.74 -16.31 73.53
CA ILE A 455 2.42 -17.44 74.20
C ILE A 455 3.41 -16.95 75.26
N ASP A 456 4.13 -15.84 75.00
CA ASP A 456 5.03 -15.24 75.99
C ASP A 456 4.30 -14.73 77.23
N SER A 457 3.11 -14.16 77.06
CA SER A 457 2.31 -13.57 78.15
C SER A 457 1.80 -14.59 79.19
N ARG A 458 1.76 -15.88 78.84
CA ARG A 458 1.27 -16.95 79.72
C ARG A 458 2.23 -17.27 80.86
N THR A 459 1.74 -17.25 82.10
CA THR A 459 2.52 -17.53 83.32
C THR A 459 2.36 -18.96 83.84
N ASP A 460 1.37 -19.69 83.32
CA ASP A 460 1.06 -21.07 83.65
C ASP A 460 1.97 -22.09 82.94
N LEU A 461 2.58 -21.68 81.82
CA LEU A 461 3.58 -22.43 81.07
C LEU A 461 4.98 -22.29 81.67
N THR A 462 5.86 -23.25 81.37
CA THR A 462 7.32 -23.11 81.47
C THR A 462 7.94 -22.59 80.17
N ASP A 463 9.20 -22.15 80.22
CA ASP A 463 9.95 -21.66 79.05
C ASP A 463 10.18 -22.77 78.01
N GLU A 464 10.31 -24.03 78.42
CA GLU A 464 10.35 -25.17 77.50
C GLU A 464 9.00 -25.37 76.78
N GLU A 465 7.88 -25.32 77.51
CA GLU A 465 6.52 -25.41 76.95
C GLU A 465 6.23 -24.23 75.98
N LYS A 466 6.66 -23.01 76.33
CA LYS A 466 6.60 -21.83 75.45
C LYS A 466 7.45 -22.00 74.19
N THR A 467 8.68 -22.49 74.33
CA THR A 467 9.61 -22.67 73.20
C THR A 467 9.05 -23.67 72.19
N ALA A 468 8.49 -24.79 72.65
CA ALA A 468 7.82 -25.77 71.80
C ALA A 468 6.58 -25.17 71.10
N ALA A 469 5.77 -24.39 71.81
CA ALA A 469 4.59 -23.73 71.24
C ALA A 469 4.96 -22.69 70.15
N LYS A 470 5.99 -21.87 70.39
CA LYS A 470 6.50 -20.90 69.39
C LYS A 470 7.05 -21.59 68.14
N ALA A 471 7.76 -22.71 68.31
CA ALA A 471 8.22 -23.52 67.18
C ALA A 471 7.04 -24.02 66.34
N GLY A 472 6.04 -24.65 66.97
CA GLY A 472 4.83 -25.11 66.27
C GLY A 472 4.02 -24.00 65.60
N ALA A 473 4.00 -22.78 66.15
CA ALA A 473 3.41 -21.61 65.50
C ALA A 473 4.24 -21.17 64.27
N LYS A 474 5.57 -21.17 64.37
CA LYS A 474 6.47 -20.83 63.26
C LYS A 474 6.40 -21.86 62.14
N ASP A 475 6.41 -23.15 62.44
CA ASP A 475 6.35 -24.22 61.42
C ASP A 475 5.08 -24.09 60.56
N LYS A 476 3.94 -23.77 61.19
CA LYS A 476 2.68 -23.49 60.50
C LYS A 476 2.73 -22.20 59.68
N ALA A 477 3.40 -21.15 60.17
CA ALA A 477 3.58 -19.91 59.43
C ALA A 477 4.46 -20.10 58.19
N ASP A 478 5.56 -20.86 58.31
CA ASP A 478 6.44 -21.17 57.18
C ASP A 478 5.70 -22.04 56.15
N ALA A 479 4.95 -23.06 56.59
CA ALA A 479 4.10 -23.88 55.71
C ALA A 479 3.02 -23.05 54.98
N ALA A 480 2.46 -22.03 55.63
CA ALA A 480 1.53 -21.09 54.99
C ALA A 480 2.21 -20.21 53.94
N LYS A 481 3.44 -19.74 54.18
CA LYS A 481 4.22 -19.00 53.19
C LYS A 481 4.57 -19.87 51.99
N GLU A 482 4.94 -21.13 52.20
CA GLU A 482 5.14 -22.10 51.14
C GLU A 482 3.87 -22.33 50.29
N ALA A 483 2.68 -22.33 50.92
CA ALA A 483 1.41 -22.45 50.20
C ALA A 483 1.10 -21.18 49.37
N ILE A 484 1.39 -19.98 49.91
CA ILE A 484 1.27 -18.71 49.19
C ILE A 484 2.25 -18.66 47.98
N ASP A 485 3.45 -19.21 48.12
CA ASP A 485 4.42 -19.30 47.01
C ASP A 485 3.95 -20.22 45.89
N LYS A 486 3.32 -21.35 46.25
CA LYS A 486 2.83 -22.37 45.29
C LYS A 486 1.51 -22.01 44.61
N ALA A 487 0.72 -21.11 45.19
CA ALA A 487 -0.51 -20.57 44.59
C ALA A 487 -0.22 -19.86 43.25
N THR A 488 -1.09 -20.02 42.25
CA THR A 488 -0.97 -19.28 40.98
C THR A 488 -2.01 -18.17 40.84
N THR A 489 -3.16 -18.29 41.50
CA THR A 489 -4.25 -17.30 41.45
C THR A 489 -4.35 -16.46 42.73
N ASN A 490 -4.91 -15.25 42.62
CA ASN A 490 -5.27 -14.43 43.79
C ASN A 490 -6.22 -15.16 44.75
N ALA A 491 -7.10 -16.03 44.23
CA ALA A 491 -8.03 -16.82 45.05
C ALA A 491 -7.29 -17.82 45.96
N GLU A 492 -6.31 -18.54 45.42
CA GLU A 492 -5.48 -19.49 46.17
C GLU A 492 -4.56 -18.78 47.17
N VAL A 493 -3.98 -17.62 46.81
CA VAL A 493 -3.18 -16.79 47.73
C VAL A 493 -4.01 -16.37 48.95
N ASN A 494 -5.23 -15.86 48.73
CA ASN A 494 -6.16 -15.49 49.80
C ASN A 494 -6.58 -16.71 50.65
N GLN A 495 -6.78 -17.87 50.03
CA GLN A 495 -7.10 -19.11 50.76
C GLN A 495 -5.92 -19.56 51.63
N ALA A 496 -4.70 -19.57 51.10
CA ALA A 496 -3.49 -19.94 51.84
C ALA A 496 -3.20 -18.97 53.00
N GLN A 497 -3.39 -17.66 52.80
CA GLN A 497 -3.32 -16.63 53.85
C GLN A 497 -4.33 -16.89 54.96
N SER A 498 -5.60 -17.13 54.61
CA SER A 498 -6.68 -17.36 55.58
C SER A 498 -6.49 -18.66 56.38
N THR A 499 -6.17 -19.75 55.69
CA THR A 499 -5.85 -21.05 56.32
C THR A 499 -4.62 -20.94 57.21
N GLY A 500 -3.53 -20.32 56.74
CA GLY A 500 -2.31 -20.11 57.51
C GLY A 500 -2.51 -19.26 58.76
N THR A 501 -3.25 -18.16 58.65
CA THR A 501 -3.61 -17.30 59.79
C THR A 501 -4.41 -18.07 60.83
N THR A 502 -5.37 -18.89 60.39
CA THR A 502 -6.18 -19.75 61.27
C THR A 502 -5.33 -20.81 61.96
N GLU A 503 -4.41 -21.45 61.22
CA GLU A 503 -3.53 -22.49 61.76
C GLU A 503 -2.50 -21.94 62.76
N VAL A 504 -1.89 -20.78 62.47
CA VAL A 504 -0.98 -20.10 63.40
C VAL A 504 -1.72 -19.69 64.68
N THR A 505 -2.88 -19.05 64.55
CA THR A 505 -3.65 -18.58 65.72
C THR A 505 -4.26 -19.70 66.57
N SER A 506 -4.45 -20.91 66.02
CA SER A 506 -4.96 -22.08 66.75
C SER A 506 -3.94 -22.75 67.69
N VAL A 507 -2.66 -22.37 67.65
CA VAL A 507 -1.62 -22.98 68.51
C VAL A 507 -1.81 -22.59 69.98
N ASN A 508 -2.43 -23.47 70.77
CA ASN A 508 -2.65 -23.28 72.20
C ASN A 508 -2.00 -24.41 73.01
N PRO A 509 -0.86 -24.19 73.69
CA PRO A 509 -0.22 -25.22 74.51
C PRO A 509 -0.98 -25.51 75.81
N GLU A 510 -0.94 -26.75 76.26
CA GLU A 510 -1.45 -27.17 77.57
C GLU A 510 -0.36 -26.98 78.65
N ALA A 511 -0.72 -26.41 79.80
CA ALA A 511 0.19 -26.23 80.92
C ALA A 511 0.24 -27.50 81.78
N LEU A 512 1.13 -28.43 81.44
CA LEU A 512 1.18 -29.76 82.02
C LEU A 512 2.19 -29.85 83.18
N THR A 513 3.32 -29.15 83.09
CA THR A 513 4.42 -29.33 84.05
C THR A 513 4.08 -28.76 85.43
N LYS A 514 3.60 -27.50 85.49
CA LYS A 514 3.17 -26.87 86.76
C LYS A 514 1.96 -27.56 87.39
N SER A 515 1.01 -28.03 86.57
CA SER A 515 -0.22 -28.67 87.07
C SER A 515 0.04 -30.05 87.67
N ALA A 516 0.82 -30.91 87.01
CA ALA A 516 1.23 -32.21 87.54
C ALA A 516 2.10 -32.10 88.81
N ALA A 517 2.97 -31.09 88.88
CA ALA A 517 3.76 -30.80 90.08
C ALA A 517 2.89 -30.40 91.28
N LYS A 518 1.89 -29.52 91.08
CA LYS A 518 0.92 -29.15 92.11
C LYS A 518 0.08 -30.35 92.58
N GLN A 519 -0.38 -31.20 91.66
CA GLN A 519 -1.09 -32.43 92.00
C GLN A 519 -0.24 -33.36 92.89
N SER A 520 1.05 -33.51 92.58
CA SER A 520 1.97 -34.33 93.39
C SER A 520 2.05 -33.85 94.85
N ILE A 521 2.01 -32.53 95.08
CA ILE A 521 1.98 -31.94 96.42
C ILE A 521 0.61 -32.13 97.09
N ASP A 522 -0.50 -32.02 96.35
CA ASP A 522 -1.84 -32.31 96.89
C ASP A 522 -2.02 -33.77 97.32
N GLU A 523 -1.46 -34.72 96.56
CA GLU A 523 -1.47 -36.13 96.92
C GLU A 523 -0.63 -36.41 98.17
N ALA A 524 0.55 -35.79 98.29
CA ALA A 524 1.36 -35.86 99.51
C ALA A 524 0.67 -35.22 100.73
N LEU A 525 0.03 -34.06 100.56
CA LEU A 525 -0.75 -33.38 101.60
C LEU A 525 -1.92 -34.24 102.07
N LYS A 526 -2.66 -34.84 101.14
CA LYS A 526 -3.77 -35.77 101.43
C LYS A 526 -3.29 -37.01 102.19
N ALA A 527 -2.17 -37.61 101.76
CA ALA A 527 -1.58 -38.76 102.45
C ALA A 527 -1.13 -38.40 103.87
N LYS A 528 -0.45 -37.26 104.06
CA LYS A 528 0.06 -36.86 105.37
C LYS A 528 -1.03 -36.46 106.35
N ASN A 529 -2.09 -35.80 105.88
CA ASN A 529 -3.26 -35.51 106.71
C ASN A 529 -3.93 -36.80 107.21
N ALA A 530 -3.98 -37.86 106.39
CA ALA A 530 -4.51 -39.16 106.79
C ALA A 530 -3.60 -39.89 107.82
N GLU A 531 -2.28 -39.74 107.72
CA GLU A 531 -1.32 -40.22 108.74
C GLU A 531 -1.55 -39.54 110.09
N ILE A 532 -1.76 -38.21 110.09
CA ILE A 532 -2.07 -37.42 111.29
C ILE A 532 -3.44 -37.79 111.88
N ASP A 533 -4.46 -38.03 111.04
CA ASP A 533 -5.78 -38.47 111.50
C ASP A 533 -5.75 -39.84 112.19
N ALA A 534 -4.98 -40.79 111.63
CA ALA A 534 -4.86 -42.15 112.13
C ALA A 534 -4.14 -42.28 113.50
N ARG A 535 -3.46 -41.23 113.96
CA ARG A 535 -2.78 -41.22 115.25
C ARG A 535 -3.77 -41.09 116.41
N THR A 536 -3.77 -42.06 117.31
CA THR A 536 -4.64 -42.11 118.50
C THR A 536 -3.99 -41.49 119.75
N ASP A 537 -2.68 -41.25 119.71
CA ASP A 537 -1.90 -40.62 120.77
C ASP A 537 -2.00 -39.09 120.78
N LEU A 538 -2.40 -38.48 119.66
CA LEU A 538 -2.71 -37.06 119.52
C LEU A 538 -4.16 -36.75 119.90
N THR A 539 -4.42 -35.51 120.33
CA THR A 539 -5.78 -34.93 120.42
C THR A 539 -6.20 -34.22 119.14
N ASP A 540 -7.49 -33.92 119.00
CA ASP A 540 -8.05 -33.24 117.82
C ASP A 540 -7.53 -31.81 117.66
N GLU A 541 -7.19 -31.12 118.76
CA GLU A 541 -6.48 -29.83 118.71
C GLU A 541 -5.05 -29.98 118.17
N GLU A 542 -4.28 -30.96 118.68
CA GLU A 542 -2.91 -31.25 118.21
C GLU A 542 -2.90 -31.66 116.72
N LYS A 543 -3.87 -32.49 116.29
CA LYS A 543 -4.09 -32.86 114.88
C LYS A 543 -4.41 -31.64 114.02
N THR A 544 -5.27 -30.74 114.50
CA THR A 544 -5.68 -29.54 113.75
C THR A 544 -4.49 -28.60 113.53
N ALA A 545 -3.66 -28.39 114.56
CA ALA A 545 -2.43 -27.62 114.45
C ALA A 545 -1.44 -28.27 113.45
N ALA A 546 -1.23 -29.58 113.54
CA ALA A 546 -0.33 -30.31 112.65
C ALA A 546 -0.78 -30.20 111.18
N LYS A 547 -2.06 -30.46 110.86
CA LYS A 547 -2.59 -30.33 109.49
C LYS A 547 -2.46 -28.90 108.95
N ALA A 548 -2.59 -27.89 109.79
CA ALA A 548 -2.38 -26.50 109.40
C ALA A 548 -0.91 -26.22 109.01
N GLU A 549 0.07 -26.79 109.70
CA GLU A 549 1.48 -26.71 109.31
C GLU A 549 1.75 -27.44 107.99
N VAL A 550 1.26 -28.68 107.82
CA VAL A 550 1.42 -29.43 106.56
C VAL A 550 0.82 -28.64 105.39
N LYS A 551 -0.39 -28.08 105.55
CA LYS A 551 -1.03 -27.25 104.51
C LYS A 551 -0.20 -26.01 104.20
N LYS A 552 0.36 -25.32 105.21
CA LYS A 552 1.17 -24.12 105.01
C LYS A 552 2.42 -24.41 104.16
N LYS A 553 3.09 -25.54 104.38
CA LYS A 553 4.24 -25.97 103.55
C LYS A 553 3.82 -26.32 102.13
N ALA A 554 2.72 -27.08 101.99
CA ALA A 554 2.14 -27.39 100.68
C ALA A 554 1.74 -26.13 99.89
N ASP A 555 1.12 -25.14 100.53
CA ASP A 555 0.71 -23.88 99.88
C ASP A 555 1.94 -23.06 99.43
N ALA A 556 2.96 -22.93 100.29
CA ALA A 556 4.17 -22.15 100.01
C ALA A 556 4.94 -22.70 98.80
N GLU A 557 5.03 -24.02 98.66
CA GLU A 557 5.69 -24.64 97.51
C GLU A 557 4.83 -24.58 96.23
N LYS A 558 3.49 -24.60 96.35
CA LYS A 558 2.62 -24.35 95.18
C LYS A 558 2.83 -22.93 94.62
N GLU A 559 3.08 -21.94 95.48
CA GLU A 559 3.52 -20.61 95.03
C GLU A 559 4.92 -20.64 94.38
N ALA A 560 5.83 -21.49 94.84
CA ALA A 560 7.15 -21.65 94.21
C ALA A 560 7.03 -22.27 92.81
N ILE A 561 6.16 -23.28 92.63
CA ILE A 561 5.81 -23.85 91.32
C ILE A 561 5.19 -22.79 90.39
N ASP A 562 4.33 -21.90 90.90
CA ASP A 562 3.80 -20.79 90.10
C ASP A 562 4.89 -19.82 89.62
N LYS A 563 5.86 -19.50 90.49
CA LYS A 563 6.96 -18.57 90.22
C LYS A 563 8.09 -19.19 89.37
N ALA A 564 8.23 -20.51 89.37
CA ALA A 564 9.21 -21.24 88.57
C ALA A 564 9.02 -20.97 87.06
N THR A 565 10.13 -20.81 86.34
CA THR A 565 10.14 -20.49 84.90
C THR A 565 10.43 -21.71 84.03
N THR A 566 11.23 -22.65 84.53
CA THR A 566 11.68 -23.84 83.79
C THR A 566 11.12 -25.13 84.36
N ASN A 567 11.10 -26.19 83.55
CA ASN A 567 10.73 -27.54 83.99
C ASN A 567 11.62 -28.03 85.16
N ALA A 568 12.90 -27.64 85.17
CA ALA A 568 13.85 -27.99 86.22
C ALA A 568 13.49 -27.36 87.58
N GLU A 569 13.12 -26.08 87.59
CA GLU A 569 12.67 -25.37 88.80
C GLU A 569 11.34 -25.94 89.33
N VAL A 570 10.41 -26.31 88.43
CA VAL A 570 9.13 -26.93 88.81
C VAL A 570 9.34 -28.31 89.44
N GLU A 571 10.22 -29.14 88.89
CA GLU A 571 10.55 -30.46 89.48
C GLU A 571 11.31 -30.31 90.81
N GLN A 572 12.22 -29.33 90.93
CA GLN A 572 12.90 -29.02 92.19
C GLN A 572 11.89 -28.59 93.28
N ALA A 573 10.95 -27.71 92.95
CA ALA A 573 9.90 -27.27 93.86
C ALA A 573 9.00 -28.45 94.29
N LYS A 574 8.54 -29.28 93.35
CA LYS A 574 7.80 -30.52 93.62
C LYS A 574 8.53 -31.46 94.59
N ILE A 575 9.84 -31.68 94.41
CA ILE A 575 10.66 -32.50 95.31
C ILE A 575 10.76 -31.86 96.70
N SER A 576 10.99 -30.55 96.76
CA SER A 576 11.03 -29.77 98.00
C SER A 576 9.70 -29.88 98.78
N GLY A 577 8.57 -29.54 98.17
CA GLY A 577 7.26 -29.54 98.84
C GLY A 577 6.79 -30.92 99.27
N THR A 578 7.05 -31.97 98.47
CA THR A 578 6.71 -33.35 98.88
C THR A 578 7.57 -33.82 100.07
N SER A 579 8.84 -33.42 100.14
CA SER A 579 9.71 -33.65 101.30
C SER A 579 9.26 -32.83 102.52
N GLU A 580 9.01 -31.53 102.36
CA GLU A 580 8.53 -30.63 103.42
C GLU A 580 7.21 -31.11 104.04
N VAL A 581 6.24 -31.48 103.20
CA VAL A 581 4.94 -32.04 103.62
C VAL A 581 5.12 -33.35 104.40
N THR A 582 5.90 -34.30 103.88
CA THR A 582 6.06 -35.61 104.52
C THR A 582 6.87 -35.55 105.83
N SER A 583 7.73 -34.53 105.99
CA SER A 583 8.59 -34.34 107.18
C SER A 583 7.85 -34.00 108.49
N VAL A 584 6.62 -33.47 108.43
CA VAL A 584 5.89 -32.99 109.61
C VAL A 584 5.50 -34.16 110.52
N ASN A 585 6.01 -34.18 111.74
CA ASN A 585 5.69 -35.22 112.74
C ASN A 585 5.36 -34.58 114.10
N PRO A 586 4.07 -34.28 114.40
CA PRO A 586 3.68 -33.69 115.68
C PRO A 586 4.01 -34.63 116.84
N GLN A 587 4.36 -34.08 117.99
CA GLN A 587 4.55 -34.87 119.22
C GLN A 587 3.28 -34.77 120.08
N PRO A 588 2.88 -35.83 120.77
CA PRO A 588 1.72 -35.80 121.67
C PRO A 588 2.13 -35.15 122.99
N GLU A 589 1.40 -34.14 123.45
CA GLU A 589 1.72 -33.42 124.69
C GLU A 589 0.65 -33.69 125.76
N ALA A 590 -0.64 -33.52 125.42
CA ALA A 590 -1.73 -33.61 126.37
C ALA A 590 -1.86 -35.00 127.02
N LYS A 591 -1.92 -36.07 126.21
CA LYS A 591 -2.10 -37.44 126.72
C LYS A 591 -0.91 -37.93 127.58
N PRO A 592 0.37 -37.75 127.16
CA PRO A 592 1.51 -38.12 128.02
C PRO A 592 1.56 -37.36 129.34
N GLU A 593 1.30 -36.05 129.35
CA GLU A 593 1.29 -35.26 130.59
C GLU A 593 0.16 -35.70 131.55
N ALA A 594 -1.04 -35.91 131.02
CA ALA A 594 -2.17 -36.42 131.79
C ALA A 594 -1.87 -37.80 132.42
N LYS A 595 -1.29 -38.74 131.66
CA LYS A 595 -0.88 -40.05 132.20
C LYS A 595 0.24 -39.93 133.23
N LYS A 596 1.16 -38.96 133.09
CA LYS A 596 2.18 -38.68 134.11
C LYS A 596 1.52 -38.28 135.43
N ALA A 597 0.58 -37.32 135.41
CA ALA A 597 -0.14 -36.88 136.60
C ALA A 597 -0.89 -38.03 137.32
N ILE A 598 -1.50 -38.95 136.56
CA ILE A 598 -2.14 -40.15 137.13
C ILE A 598 -1.11 -41.10 137.78
N ASN A 599 0.08 -41.28 137.19
CA ASN A 599 1.13 -42.10 137.80
C ASN A 599 1.69 -41.44 139.08
N ASP A 600 1.84 -40.12 139.10
CA ASP A 600 2.29 -39.37 140.28
C ASP A 600 1.27 -39.47 141.43
N ALA A 601 -0.04 -39.33 141.13
CA ALA A 601 -1.12 -39.53 142.10
C ALA A 601 -1.19 -40.98 142.61
N LEU A 602 -1.09 -41.97 141.73
CA LEU A 602 -1.01 -43.39 142.11
C LEU A 602 0.18 -43.66 143.05
N LYS A 603 1.34 -43.06 142.77
CA LYS A 603 2.51 -43.21 143.65
C LYS A 603 2.21 -42.63 145.03
N ALA A 604 1.73 -41.39 145.11
CA ALA A 604 1.39 -40.74 146.38
C ALA A 604 0.38 -41.56 147.20
N LYS A 605 -0.63 -42.14 146.55
CA LYS A 605 -1.63 -42.97 147.25
C LYS A 605 -1.08 -44.31 147.72
N ASN A 606 -0.18 -44.93 146.96
CA ASN A 606 0.52 -46.14 147.42
C ASN A 606 1.44 -45.85 148.62
N ASP A 607 2.12 -44.70 148.63
CA ASP A 607 2.94 -44.24 149.76
C ASP A 607 2.07 -44.02 151.03
N GLU A 608 0.86 -43.45 150.88
CA GLU A 608 -0.12 -43.27 151.96
C GLU A 608 -0.58 -44.62 152.56
N ILE A 609 -0.90 -45.60 151.70
CA ILE A 609 -1.33 -46.95 152.12
C ILE A 609 -0.19 -47.70 152.83
N ASP A 610 1.07 -47.50 152.41
CA ASP A 610 2.22 -48.07 153.12
C ASP A 610 2.41 -47.48 154.53
N ALA A 611 2.16 -46.18 154.71
CA ALA A 611 2.36 -45.50 155.99
C ALA A 611 1.40 -45.97 157.11
N ARG A 612 0.24 -46.55 156.76
CA ARG A 612 -0.77 -47.01 157.74
C ARG A 612 -0.29 -48.23 158.53
N THR A 613 -0.10 -48.08 159.84
CA THR A 613 0.40 -49.17 160.72
C THR A 613 -0.71 -50.11 161.23
N ASP A 614 -1.97 -49.81 160.96
CA ASP A 614 -3.14 -50.56 161.43
C ASP A 614 -3.59 -51.67 160.47
N LEU A 615 -3.10 -51.64 159.22
CA LEU A 615 -3.42 -52.61 158.17
C LEU A 615 -2.42 -53.77 158.13
N THR A 616 -2.92 -54.98 157.90
CA THR A 616 -2.11 -56.15 157.52
C THR A 616 -1.45 -55.98 156.14
N TYR A 617 -0.46 -56.82 155.86
CA TYR A 617 0.22 -56.84 154.56
C TYR A 617 -0.75 -57.17 153.41
N GLU A 618 -1.69 -58.06 153.68
CA GLU A 618 -2.77 -58.49 152.79
C GLU A 618 -3.74 -57.33 152.49
N GLU A 619 -4.20 -56.60 153.52
CA GLU A 619 -5.10 -55.45 153.37
C GLU A 619 -4.43 -54.28 152.62
N LYS A 620 -3.13 -54.01 152.87
CA LYS A 620 -2.36 -53.05 152.08
C LYS A 620 -2.25 -53.47 150.62
N THR A 621 -1.95 -54.74 150.36
CA THR A 621 -1.82 -55.27 149.00
C THR A 621 -3.13 -55.14 148.23
N ALA A 622 -4.27 -55.40 148.88
CA ALA A 622 -5.59 -55.19 148.29
C ALA A 622 -5.85 -53.70 147.96
N ALA A 623 -5.65 -52.78 148.92
CA ALA A 623 -5.89 -51.36 148.71
C ALA A 623 -4.97 -50.74 147.63
N LYS A 624 -3.69 -51.14 147.57
CA LYS A 624 -2.78 -50.73 146.47
C LYS A 624 -3.24 -51.26 145.12
N SER A 625 -3.77 -52.49 145.06
CA SER A 625 -4.32 -53.07 143.84
C SER A 625 -5.56 -52.31 143.36
N GLU A 626 -6.43 -51.87 144.29
CA GLU A 626 -7.59 -51.03 143.98
C GLU A 626 -7.16 -49.65 143.47
N ALA A 627 -6.26 -48.95 144.17
CA ALA A 627 -5.73 -47.66 143.71
C ALA A 627 -5.06 -47.77 142.33
N LYS A 628 -4.33 -48.87 142.08
CA LYS A 628 -3.77 -49.17 140.75
C LYS A 628 -4.86 -49.41 139.70
N ALA A 629 -5.93 -50.13 140.02
CA ALA A 629 -7.05 -50.34 139.10
C ALA A 629 -7.74 -49.03 138.72
N LYS A 630 -7.98 -48.12 139.68
CA LYS A 630 -8.49 -46.76 139.42
C LYS A 630 -7.55 -45.96 138.52
N ALA A 631 -6.25 -45.99 138.79
CA ALA A 631 -5.24 -45.28 138.00
C ALA A 631 -5.10 -45.84 136.57
N ASP A 632 -5.20 -47.15 136.38
CA ASP A 632 -5.11 -47.75 135.05
C ASP A 632 -6.40 -47.55 134.25
N ALA A 633 -7.57 -47.53 134.91
CA ALA A 633 -8.84 -47.09 134.30
C ALA A 633 -8.79 -45.62 133.86
N ALA A 634 -8.19 -44.74 134.66
CA ALA A 634 -7.98 -43.34 134.29
C ALA A 634 -7.02 -43.17 133.10
N LYS A 635 -5.93 -43.96 133.04
CA LYS A 635 -5.05 -43.98 131.85
C LYS A 635 -5.80 -44.44 130.61
N ALA A 636 -6.66 -45.45 130.72
CA ALA A 636 -7.51 -45.91 129.62
C ALA A 636 -8.54 -44.84 129.18
N ALA A 637 -9.07 -44.06 130.12
CA ALA A 637 -9.92 -42.90 129.78
C ALA A 637 -9.14 -41.79 129.06
N ILE A 638 -7.90 -41.49 129.48
CA ILE A 638 -6.98 -40.56 128.79
C ILE A 638 -6.58 -41.08 127.40
N ASP A 639 -6.39 -42.39 127.24
CA ASP A 639 -6.14 -43.01 125.93
C ASP A 639 -7.34 -42.84 124.98
N ASN A 640 -8.57 -43.03 125.48
CA ASN A 640 -9.81 -42.95 124.70
C ASN A 640 -10.31 -41.53 124.44
N ALA A 641 -9.94 -40.54 125.26
CA ALA A 641 -10.27 -39.13 125.07
C ALA A 641 -9.78 -38.63 123.70
N THR A 642 -10.56 -37.80 123.01
CA THR A 642 -10.20 -37.28 121.67
C THR A 642 -9.75 -35.82 121.71
N THR A 643 -10.30 -35.03 122.62
CA THR A 643 -9.97 -33.61 122.82
C THR A 643 -9.08 -33.39 124.03
N ASN A 644 -8.36 -32.27 124.06
CA ASN A 644 -7.63 -31.80 125.24
C ASN A 644 -8.54 -31.70 126.48
N SER A 645 -9.79 -31.25 126.30
CA SER A 645 -10.74 -31.11 127.41
C SER A 645 -11.16 -32.45 128.03
N GLU A 646 -11.28 -33.52 127.23
CA GLU A 646 -11.56 -34.86 127.74
C GLU A 646 -10.33 -35.48 128.41
N VAL A 647 -9.14 -35.20 127.89
CA VAL A 647 -7.87 -35.63 128.48
C VAL A 647 -7.68 -35.01 129.89
N ASP A 648 -7.92 -33.70 130.04
CA ASP A 648 -7.87 -33.03 131.36
C ASP A 648 -9.00 -33.46 132.30
N GLN A 649 -10.19 -33.80 131.78
CA GLN A 649 -11.28 -34.35 132.59
C GLN A 649 -10.93 -35.76 133.11
N ALA A 650 -10.47 -36.66 132.24
CA ALA A 650 -10.05 -38.02 132.61
C ALA A 650 -8.87 -38.02 133.60
N LYS A 651 -7.96 -37.05 133.45
CA LYS A 651 -6.89 -36.73 134.40
C LYS A 651 -7.43 -36.30 135.76
N SER A 652 -8.35 -35.32 135.83
CA SER A 652 -8.91 -34.85 137.12
C SER A 652 -9.70 -35.95 137.84
N THR A 653 -10.70 -36.53 137.17
CA THR A 653 -11.53 -37.61 137.73
C THR A 653 -10.67 -38.82 138.12
N GLY A 654 -9.64 -39.13 137.34
CA GLY A 654 -8.71 -40.22 137.66
C GLY A 654 -7.86 -39.99 138.90
N ILE A 655 -7.41 -38.75 139.14
CA ILE A 655 -6.69 -38.39 140.38
C ILE A 655 -7.63 -38.51 141.60
N GLU A 656 -8.87 -38.05 141.48
CA GLU A 656 -9.89 -38.14 142.54
C GLU A 656 -10.23 -39.61 142.87
N GLU A 657 -10.52 -40.42 141.85
CA GLU A 657 -10.83 -41.85 141.98
C GLU A 657 -9.69 -42.64 142.62
N VAL A 658 -8.43 -42.36 142.25
CA VAL A 658 -7.25 -42.94 142.90
C VAL A 658 -7.16 -42.53 144.37
N ASN A 659 -7.33 -41.23 144.66
CA ASN A 659 -7.22 -40.71 146.03
C ASN A 659 -8.34 -41.19 146.96
N SER A 660 -9.46 -41.67 146.42
CA SER A 660 -10.63 -42.14 147.19
C SER A 660 -10.41 -43.43 148.01
N VAL A 661 -9.42 -44.25 147.66
CA VAL A 661 -9.23 -45.60 148.22
C VAL A 661 -8.83 -45.58 149.71
N ASN A 662 -9.57 -46.27 150.59
CA ASN A 662 -9.37 -46.21 152.04
C ASN A 662 -9.86 -47.48 152.81
N PRO A 663 -8.95 -48.34 153.33
CA PRO A 663 -9.27 -49.63 154.01
C PRO A 663 -9.45 -49.59 155.56
N ILE A 664 -9.82 -50.71 156.20
CA ILE A 664 -10.19 -50.87 157.63
C ILE A 664 -9.73 -52.26 158.17
N ALA A 665 -9.44 -52.43 159.48
CA ALA A 665 -8.82 -53.63 160.11
C ALA A 665 -9.65 -54.35 161.23
N GLN A 666 -9.21 -55.52 161.77
CA GLN A 666 -10.00 -56.45 162.64
C GLN A 666 -9.27 -57.16 163.84
N ILE A 667 -10.03 -57.79 164.78
CA ILE A 667 -9.57 -58.48 166.04
C ILE A 667 -10.47 -59.72 166.39
N ARG A 668 -9.96 -60.80 167.04
CA ARG A 668 -10.64 -62.08 167.46
C ARG A 668 -9.88 -62.75 168.67
N PRO A 669 -10.12 -63.99 169.21
CA PRO A 669 -11.25 -64.98 169.26
C PRO A 669 -11.53 -65.61 170.69
N ALA A 670 -12.50 -66.58 170.88
CA ALA A 670 -12.42 -67.78 171.79
C ALA A 670 -13.73 -68.65 171.94
N VAL A 671 -13.58 -70.01 171.99
CA VAL A 671 -14.46 -71.17 172.43
C VAL A 671 -16.02 -71.19 172.35
N GLY A 672 -16.63 -72.35 171.95
CA GLY A 672 -17.94 -72.76 172.53
C GLY A 672 -19.05 -73.57 171.78
N ALA A 673 -18.77 -74.70 171.10
CA ALA A 673 -19.71 -75.84 170.82
C ALA A 673 -21.00 -75.73 169.93
N SER A 674 -21.35 -76.88 169.32
CA SER A 674 -22.66 -77.34 168.77
C SER A 674 -23.04 -77.14 167.28
N ALA A 675 -23.46 -78.27 166.66
CA ALA A 675 -24.32 -78.51 165.48
C ALA A 675 -24.18 -77.70 164.16
N GLY A 676 -24.02 -78.40 163.02
CA GLY A 676 -24.08 -77.77 161.68
C GLY A 676 -23.83 -78.69 160.47
N VAL A 677 -24.91 -79.27 159.93
CA VAL A 677 -25.20 -79.73 158.54
C VAL A 677 -24.33 -79.08 157.42
N HIS A 678 -24.03 -79.68 156.24
CA HIS A 678 -23.94 -81.04 155.66
C HIS A 678 -23.62 -80.88 154.13
N ILE A 679 -23.14 -81.92 153.43
CA ILE A 679 -23.21 -82.10 151.95
C ILE A 679 -22.48 -81.08 151.02
N ASN A 680 -21.22 -81.40 150.71
CA ASN A 680 -20.75 -81.77 149.36
C ASN A 680 -21.62 -81.38 148.12
N SER A 681 -21.17 -80.42 147.30
CA SER A 681 -21.60 -80.33 145.90
C SER A 681 -20.55 -79.71 144.96
N ALA A 682 -20.17 -80.50 143.95
CA ALA A 682 -19.95 -80.21 142.53
C ALA A 682 -19.63 -78.79 142.00
N ASN A 683 -18.76 -78.77 140.97
CA ASN A 683 -19.08 -78.36 139.57
C ASN A 683 -20.50 -77.75 139.38
N PRO A 684 -20.68 -76.62 138.66
CA PRO A 684 -20.61 -76.73 137.20
C PRO A 684 -20.24 -75.47 136.39
N THR A 685 -20.01 -75.70 135.08
CA THR A 685 -20.51 -75.02 133.84
C THR A 685 -20.91 -73.51 133.87
N SER A 686 -21.15 -72.79 132.77
CA SER A 686 -21.58 -73.16 131.41
C SER A 686 -21.23 -72.09 130.36
N LYS A 687 -21.54 -72.41 129.10
CA LYS A 687 -22.40 -71.65 128.15
C LYS A 687 -23.02 -70.33 128.68
N GLU A 688 -23.40 -69.35 127.85
CA GLU A 688 -24.10 -69.52 126.57
C GLU A 688 -24.06 -68.24 125.69
N LYS A 689 -24.43 -68.39 124.41
CA LYS A 689 -24.95 -67.27 123.56
C LYS A 689 -26.33 -66.85 124.13
N PRO A 690 -26.86 -65.62 123.90
CA PRO A 690 -27.14 -65.13 122.55
C PRO A 690 -27.26 -63.58 122.36
N GLN A 691 -27.78 -63.17 121.19
CA GLN A 691 -28.86 -62.17 120.92
C GLN A 691 -29.08 -60.94 121.85
N GLU A 692 -29.57 -59.76 121.40
CA GLU A 692 -29.94 -59.26 120.05
C GLU A 692 -30.41 -57.77 120.09
N LYS A 693 -30.31 -57.07 118.93
CA LYS A 693 -31.05 -55.85 118.48
C LYS A 693 -30.77 -54.43 119.00
N GLN A 694 -30.97 -53.52 118.02
CA GLN A 694 -31.58 -52.17 118.08
C GLN A 694 -30.74 -50.99 118.64
N ALA A 695 -30.73 -49.79 118.02
CA ALA A 695 -31.33 -49.35 116.74
C ALA A 695 -30.75 -48.00 116.24
N ILE A 696 -31.06 -47.63 114.97
CA ILE A 696 -31.32 -46.24 114.47
C ILE A 696 -30.09 -45.26 114.45
N ASP A 697 -29.77 -44.51 113.39
CA ASP A 697 -30.29 -44.45 111.99
C ASP A 697 -29.29 -43.69 111.07
N GLN A 698 -29.57 -43.67 109.74
CA GLN A 698 -29.41 -42.58 108.74
C GLN A 698 -28.28 -41.51 108.81
N VAL A 699 -27.70 -40.99 107.70
CA VAL A 699 -28.02 -41.10 106.25
C VAL A 699 -26.81 -40.73 105.34
N LEU A 700 -26.97 -40.86 104.02
CA LEU A 700 -26.17 -40.31 102.91
C LEU A 700 -24.69 -40.75 102.78
N LYS A 701 -24.47 -41.67 101.82
CA LYS A 701 -23.41 -41.49 100.80
C LYS A 701 -23.96 -41.79 99.41
N THR A 702 -23.67 -40.89 98.48
CA THR A 702 -23.99 -41.04 97.05
C THR A 702 -22.77 -41.59 96.31
N ASP A 703 -23.01 -42.20 95.15
CA ASP A 703 -22.09 -42.44 94.02
C ASP A 703 -20.58 -42.46 94.26
N GLU A 704 -19.97 -43.62 94.01
CA GLU A 704 -18.79 -43.65 93.16
C GLU A 704 -18.82 -44.88 92.24
N ALA A 705 -18.56 -44.68 90.95
CA ALA A 705 -18.73 -45.72 89.94
C ALA A 705 -17.56 -45.70 88.94
N LYS A 706 -16.96 -46.88 88.72
CA LYS A 706 -16.71 -47.48 87.39
C LYS A 706 -15.74 -48.66 87.46
N ALA A 707 -16.15 -49.79 86.92
CA ALA A 707 -15.25 -50.77 86.32
C ALA A 707 -15.89 -51.33 85.04
N LYS A 708 -15.23 -51.07 83.90
CA LYS A 708 -15.25 -51.79 82.60
C LYS A 708 -16.52 -52.55 82.16
N VAL A 709 -16.92 -52.34 80.90
CA VAL A 709 -16.96 -53.39 79.86
C VAL A 709 -17.09 -52.74 78.46
N LYS A 710 -16.71 -53.46 77.40
CA LYS A 710 -16.95 -53.08 75.99
C LYS A 710 -18.25 -53.71 75.49
N ASP A 711 -19.05 -52.96 74.74
CA ASP A 711 -19.66 -53.31 73.43
C ASP A 711 -20.48 -52.07 72.98
N SER A 712 -20.61 -51.67 71.71
CA SER A 712 -20.73 -52.33 70.40
C SER A 712 -22.18 -52.72 70.02
N VAL A 713 -22.46 -52.66 68.71
CA VAL A 713 -23.77 -52.83 68.03
C VAL A 713 -24.73 -51.61 67.98
N ALA A 714 -25.07 -51.28 66.72
CA ALA A 714 -26.20 -50.59 66.07
C ALA A 714 -27.56 -50.41 66.82
N SER A 715 -28.63 -49.79 66.29
CA SER A 715 -29.04 -49.35 64.94
C SER A 715 -30.15 -48.27 65.09
N THR A 716 -30.51 -47.39 64.14
CA THR A 716 -31.53 -47.63 63.08
C THR A 716 -31.73 -46.26 62.39
N ILE A 717 -31.29 -46.02 61.15
CA ILE A 717 -31.89 -46.42 59.86
C ILE A 717 -33.19 -45.67 59.50
N SER A 718 -33.15 -44.97 58.37
CA SER A 718 -34.21 -45.02 57.34
C SER A 718 -33.53 -44.88 55.98
N GLN A 719 -33.60 -45.94 55.18
CA GLN A 719 -33.05 -46.04 53.83
C GLN A 719 -34.02 -45.49 52.78
N LEU A 720 -33.57 -45.32 51.53
CA LEU A 720 -34.05 -46.21 50.45
C LEU A 720 -33.36 -46.00 49.09
N GLU A 721 -32.87 -47.13 48.58
CA GLU A 721 -32.51 -47.49 47.21
C GLU A 721 -33.62 -48.43 46.67
N ASN A 722 -33.92 -48.63 45.37
CA ASN A 722 -33.41 -48.18 44.07
C ASN A 722 -34.58 -48.43 43.03
N GLU A 723 -34.58 -48.31 41.70
CA GLU A 723 -33.59 -47.99 40.65
C GLU A 723 -34.34 -47.62 39.32
N ASN A 724 -33.61 -47.01 38.38
CA ASN A 724 -33.66 -47.27 36.92
C ASN A 724 -34.74 -46.65 35.97
N GLN A 725 -34.21 -46.30 34.79
CA GLN A 725 -34.76 -46.42 33.43
C GLN A 725 -35.69 -45.35 32.75
N GLN A 726 -35.17 -44.91 31.58
CA GLN A 726 -35.83 -44.54 30.31
C GLN A 726 -36.16 -43.07 29.91
N VAL A 727 -35.49 -42.67 28.81
CA VAL A 727 -36.02 -41.97 27.62
C VAL A 727 -36.33 -40.45 27.68
N ALA A 728 -35.29 -39.69 27.29
CA ALA A 728 -35.25 -38.71 26.18
C ALA A 728 -36.06 -37.38 26.16
N THR A 729 -35.50 -36.46 25.36
CA THR A 729 -36.08 -35.27 24.69
C THR A 729 -36.47 -34.00 25.48
N ASN A 730 -35.75 -32.92 25.12
CA ASN A 730 -36.26 -31.57 24.81
C ASN A 730 -37.09 -30.78 25.85
N GLN A 731 -36.54 -29.67 26.37
CA GLN A 731 -36.71 -28.33 25.73
C GLN A 731 -35.97 -27.17 26.44
N ARG A 732 -35.55 -26.19 25.62
CA ARG A 732 -35.37 -24.75 25.90
C ARG A 732 -34.90 -24.29 27.30
N VAL A 733 -33.64 -23.83 27.35
CA VAL A 733 -33.28 -22.64 28.13
C VAL A 733 -33.90 -21.40 27.45
N VAL A 734 -34.49 -20.50 28.23
CA VAL A 734 -34.85 -19.13 27.82
C VAL A 734 -34.12 -18.17 28.75
N ALA A 735 -33.38 -17.21 28.19
CA ALA A 735 -32.64 -16.24 28.98
C ALA A 735 -33.59 -15.28 29.72
N ARG A 736 -33.16 -14.83 30.90
CA ARG A 736 -33.72 -13.64 31.57
C ARG A 736 -32.68 -12.53 31.50
N GLU A 737 -32.98 -11.49 30.74
CA GLU A 737 -32.25 -10.23 30.78
C GLU A 737 -32.55 -9.48 32.10
N LEU A 738 -31.61 -8.66 32.54
CA LEU A 738 -31.81 -7.68 33.62
C LEU A 738 -31.86 -6.27 33.00
N PRO A 739 -32.73 -5.37 33.48
CA PRO A 739 -32.98 -4.11 32.80
C PRO A 739 -31.88 -3.08 33.03
N ASN A 740 -31.47 -2.42 31.94
CA ASN A 740 -30.62 -1.24 31.96
C ASN A 740 -31.46 0.02 32.28
N THR A 741 -31.02 0.83 33.25
CA THR A 741 -31.62 2.15 33.55
C THR A 741 -30.55 3.23 33.57
N GLY A 742 -30.29 3.84 32.42
CA GLY A 742 -29.44 5.03 32.32
C GLY A 742 -30.14 6.28 32.86
N THR A 743 -29.35 7.26 33.29
CA THR A 743 -29.81 8.62 33.63
C THR A 743 -28.89 9.65 32.97
N THR A 744 -29.46 10.79 32.59
CA THR A 744 -28.83 11.78 31.71
C THR A 744 -28.61 13.12 32.40
N GLU A 745 -27.48 13.75 32.06
CA GLU A 745 -27.21 15.21 32.02
C GLU A 745 -27.72 16.16 33.14
N SER A 746 -26.77 16.93 33.67
CA SER A 746 -27.00 18.37 33.90
C SER A 746 -25.70 19.17 33.70
N ILE A 747 -25.82 20.45 33.39
CA ILE A 747 -24.75 21.37 32.95
C ILE A 747 -24.78 22.62 33.86
N THR A 748 -23.63 23.25 34.18
CA THR A 748 -23.41 24.74 34.15
C THR A 748 -22.22 25.28 34.98
N ALA A 749 -21.41 26.15 34.32
CA ALA A 749 -20.62 27.30 34.83
C ALA A 749 -19.19 27.19 35.41
N MET A 750 -18.48 28.33 35.23
CA MET A 750 -17.16 28.81 35.71
C MET A 750 -15.91 28.09 35.17
N VAL A 751 -14.97 28.65 34.39
CA VAL A 751 -14.43 30.03 34.10
C VAL A 751 -13.18 30.44 34.90
N ALA A 752 -12.00 30.18 34.31
CA ALA A 752 -10.74 30.94 34.37
C ALA A 752 -9.77 30.31 33.33
N ALA A 753 -9.30 31.01 32.29
CA ALA A 753 -8.07 31.84 32.25
C ALA A 753 -6.76 31.04 32.50
N ALA A 754 -5.67 31.23 31.75
CA ALA A 754 -5.29 32.37 30.91
C ALA A 754 -4.76 31.99 29.51
N ALA A 755 -4.55 32.99 28.66
CA ALA A 755 -4.09 32.84 27.28
C ALA A 755 -2.60 33.23 27.10
N SER A 756 -2.02 32.86 25.95
CA SER A 756 -0.85 33.52 25.36
C SER A 756 -0.97 33.45 23.84
N ALA A 757 -0.67 34.56 23.16
CA ALA A 757 -1.02 34.74 21.75
C ALA A 757 0.20 34.97 20.87
N ILE A 758 0.15 34.45 19.65
CA ILE A 758 0.88 35.00 18.50
C ILE A 758 -0.13 35.15 17.36
N LEU A 759 -0.10 36.30 16.69
CA LEU A 759 -1.08 36.71 15.69
C LEU A 759 -0.32 37.37 14.53
N GLY A 760 -0.51 36.88 13.31
CA GLY A 760 0.14 37.37 12.09
C GLY A 760 -0.50 36.74 10.85
N PHE A 761 -1.68 37.21 10.43
CA PHE A 761 -1.85 38.19 9.34
C PHE A 761 -1.25 37.75 8.00
N GLY A 762 -2.12 37.52 6.99
CA GLY A 762 -1.66 37.15 5.65
C GLY A 762 -2.75 36.88 4.59
N LEU A 763 -3.98 37.40 4.73
CA LEU A 763 -5.03 37.16 3.72
C LEU A 763 -5.94 38.38 3.51
N ILE A 764 -5.81 39.04 2.35
CA ILE A 764 -6.82 39.86 1.63
C ILE A 764 -6.15 40.42 0.36
N ALA A 765 -6.74 40.15 -0.81
CA ALA A 765 -6.95 41.09 -1.93
C ALA A 765 -7.31 40.34 -3.22
N ARG A 766 -8.43 40.71 -3.86
CA ARG A 766 -8.87 40.22 -5.17
C ARG A 766 -9.23 41.43 -6.04
N ARG A 767 -8.52 41.67 -7.15
CA ARG A 767 -8.92 42.65 -8.17
C ARG A 767 -8.60 42.16 -9.57
N ARG A 768 -9.42 42.60 -10.53
CA ARG A 768 -9.19 42.48 -11.98
C ARG A 768 -8.63 43.80 -12.53
N LYS A 769 -7.76 43.68 -13.53
CA LYS A 769 -7.57 44.52 -14.72
C LYS A 769 -6.81 43.62 -15.72
N GLU A 770 -7.04 43.54 -17.02
CA GLU A 770 -7.46 44.53 -18.03
C GLU A 770 -6.52 45.73 -18.12
N ASP A 771 -5.49 45.59 -18.94
CA ASP A 771 -4.88 46.63 -19.79
C ASP A 771 -4.36 45.92 -21.08
N GLU A 772 -4.18 46.68 -22.16
CA GLU A 772 -4.07 46.19 -23.55
C GLU A 772 -2.62 46.16 -24.11
N GLU A 773 -2.47 45.70 -25.36
CA GLU A 773 -1.49 46.07 -26.44
C GLU A 773 -0.12 46.73 -26.06
N ASP A 774 1.04 46.47 -26.69
CA ASP A 774 1.31 46.11 -28.10
C ASP A 774 2.81 45.78 -28.36
N LYS A 775 3.16 45.32 -29.59
CA LYS A 775 4.48 45.46 -30.29
C LYS A 775 5.75 44.79 -29.69
N LEU A 776 6.80 44.34 -30.43
CA LEU A 776 7.18 44.16 -31.85
C LEU A 776 7.98 42.81 -31.91
N GLU A 777 7.84 41.91 -32.91
CA GLU A 777 8.31 41.94 -34.32
C GLU A 777 9.84 41.72 -34.52
N ASN A 778 10.20 40.87 -35.50
CA ASN A 778 11.55 40.50 -35.98
C ASN A 778 12.47 39.63 -35.08
N GLN A 779 12.36 38.29 -35.20
CA GLN A 779 13.27 37.47 -36.04
C GLN A 779 12.71 36.07 -36.30
#